data_AF-A0A8D1KM19-F1
#
_entry.id   AF-A0A8D1KM19-F1
#
_cell.length_a   1.000
_cell.length_b   1.000
_cell.length_c   1.000
_cell.angle_alpha   90.00
_cell.angle_beta   90.00
_cell.angle_gamma   90.00
#
_symmetry.space_group_name_H-M   'P 1'
#
loop_
_entity.id
_entity.type
_entity.pdbx_description
1 polymer ?
#
loop_
_entity_poly.entity_id
_entity_poly.type
_entity_poly.pdbx_seq_one_letter_code
_entity_poly.pdbx_strand_id
1 'polypeptide(L)'
;MELGFPGDQWQGPAPPPAPPGHSSHWEEGWRLSCLVSWTPAPLPCLPGPGSLVYRGAGNEKQWLSLEEVLEAAPTSLRASEGPAPWGTLGLPRPTTSAPAPTHRPLAMGGCFSKPKPVELKIEVVLPEKDRKEELSASGKGSPRAYQGNGTARHFHAEERLPAPHPYPGAQDFMEAAVCHVKDLENGQMREVELGWGKVLLVKDNGEFHALGHKCPHYGAPLVKGVLSRGRVRCPWHGACFNISTGDLEDFPGLDSLHKFQVKIEKEKVYVRASKQALQLQRRTKVMATCISPSAGHSGSTNVLIVGAGAAGLVCAETLRQEGFSDRIVLCTLDRHLPYDRPKLSKSLDTQPEQLALRPKEFFRAHGIEVLTEAQVVTVDVRNKKAVFKDGFKLEYSKLLLAPGSSPKTLSCKGKEVENVFTIRTPEDANRVVRLARGRNAVVVGAGFLGMEVAAYLTEKAHSVSVVELEETPFRRLLGERVGRALMKMFENNRVKFYMQTEVLELRAQEGKLKEVVLKSSKVVRADVCVVGIGAVPATGFLRQSGIGLDSRGFIPVNKALSPQMMQTNIPGVFAAGDAVTFPLAWRNNRKVNIPHWQMAHAQGTASPKARSESGGCPRWPPPATPQLLVLGPGHWVGHSRLCGDLTGQTHPCDQGGSESAHWTPCSASLSFPSVLRETLLHNP
;
A
#
# COMPACT_ATOMS: atom_id res chain seq x y z
N MET A 1 -18.54 41.25 -71.12
CA MET A 1 -18.23 39.85 -71.43
C MET A 1 -18.25 39.09 -70.10
N GLU A 2 -19.30 38.37 -69.69
CA GLU A 2 -20.09 37.31 -70.37
C GLU A 2 -19.34 35.98 -70.43
N LEU A 3 -19.91 34.80 -70.14
CA LEU A 3 -21.27 34.33 -69.70
C LEU A 3 -21.06 33.08 -68.80
N GLY A 4 -22.04 32.43 -68.13
CA GLY A 4 -23.50 32.61 -68.03
C GLY A 4 -24.17 31.54 -67.12
N PHE A 5 -25.48 31.67 -66.88
CA PHE A 5 -26.40 30.78 -66.11
C PHE A 5 -27.17 29.80 -67.05
N PRO A 6 -27.96 28.76 -66.64
CA PRO A 6 -29.10 28.68 -65.66
C PRO A 6 -28.98 27.50 -64.64
N GLY A 7 -29.92 27.13 -63.75
CA GLY A 7 -31.34 27.48 -63.44
C GLY A 7 -32.24 26.20 -63.39
N ASP A 8 -33.34 26.05 -62.63
CA ASP A 8 -34.09 26.95 -61.72
C ASP A 8 -35.14 26.17 -60.83
N GLN A 9 -35.95 26.87 -60.02
CA GLN A 9 -37.13 26.50 -59.18
C GLN A 9 -36.85 25.95 -57.74
N TRP A 10 -37.37 26.45 -56.58
CA TRP A 10 -38.65 27.06 -56.07
C TRP A 10 -39.53 26.03 -55.29
N GLN A 11 -40.19 26.27 -54.12
CA GLN A 11 -40.72 27.49 -53.43
C GLN A 11 -40.51 27.53 -51.88
N GLY A 12 -40.93 28.64 -51.21
CA GLY A 12 -40.88 28.90 -49.74
C GLY A 12 -42.21 28.65 -48.97
N PRO A 13 -42.63 29.41 -47.92
CA PRO A 13 -42.23 30.78 -47.48
C PRO A 13 -41.77 30.91 -45.98
N ALA A 14 -41.62 32.14 -45.43
CA ALA A 14 -40.90 32.38 -44.15
C ALA A 14 -41.43 33.44 -43.10
N PRO A 15 -40.82 34.64 -42.89
CA PRO A 15 -40.43 35.24 -41.58
C PRO A 15 -41.31 36.46 -41.15
N PRO A 16 -41.05 37.34 -40.12
CA PRO A 16 -39.84 37.67 -39.27
C PRO A 16 -40.20 37.86 -37.74
N PRO A 17 -39.63 38.74 -36.86
CA PRO A 17 -38.42 39.61 -36.86
C PRO A 17 -37.52 39.63 -35.58
N ALA A 18 -36.50 40.51 -35.59
CA ALA A 18 -35.55 40.93 -34.52
C ALA A 18 -35.18 42.43 -34.78
N PRO A 19 -34.15 43.11 -34.17
CA PRO A 19 -33.24 42.79 -33.07
C PRO A 19 -33.55 43.63 -31.80
N PRO A 20 -32.82 44.66 -31.27
CA PRO A 20 -31.52 45.30 -31.59
C PRO A 20 -30.35 44.81 -30.69
N GLY A 21 -29.31 45.63 -30.43
CA GLY A 21 -28.18 45.35 -29.53
C GLY A 21 -27.27 46.57 -29.29
N HIS A 22 -26.16 46.42 -28.53
CA HIS A 22 -25.12 47.44 -28.34
C HIS A 22 -23.74 46.81 -28.01
N SER A 23 -22.66 47.59 -28.11
CA SER A 23 -21.27 47.15 -27.92
C SER A 23 -20.47 48.06 -26.98
N SER A 24 -19.46 47.50 -26.30
CA SER A 24 -18.36 48.24 -25.66
C SER A 24 -17.19 47.31 -25.28
N HIS A 25 -15.96 47.83 -25.35
CA HIS A 25 -14.79 47.30 -24.60
C HIS A 25 -14.83 47.80 -23.15
N TRP A 26 -14.07 47.17 -22.25
CA TRP A 26 -13.06 47.78 -21.37
C TRP A 26 -12.37 46.71 -20.49
N GLU A 27 -11.34 47.10 -19.74
CA GLU A 27 -10.43 46.22 -18.99
C GLU A 27 -10.76 46.13 -17.47
N GLU A 28 -9.81 45.54 -16.72
CA GLU A 28 -9.62 45.62 -15.26
C GLU A 28 -10.57 44.88 -14.29
N GLY A 29 -10.04 43.77 -13.75
CA GLY A 29 -9.55 43.78 -12.36
C GLY A 29 -10.54 44.00 -11.21
N TRP A 30 -11.19 42.94 -10.74
CA TRP A 30 -11.99 42.97 -9.51
C TRP A 30 -11.47 42.03 -8.41
N ARG A 31 -11.00 42.63 -7.31
CA ARG A 31 -11.14 42.04 -5.97
C ARG A 31 -12.61 42.11 -5.59
N LEU A 32 -13.15 41.09 -4.92
CA LEU A 32 -14.42 41.22 -4.20
C LEU A 32 -14.39 40.48 -2.87
N SER A 33 -14.63 41.25 -1.81
CA SER A 33 -14.84 40.78 -0.43
C SER A 33 -16.27 40.29 -0.24
N CYS A 34 -16.45 39.15 0.42
CA CYS A 34 -17.78 38.65 0.76
C CYS A 34 -18.34 39.35 2.00
N LEU A 35 -19.51 39.98 1.86
CA LEU A 35 -20.35 40.40 2.97
C LEU A 35 -21.14 39.20 3.54
N VAL A 36 -21.46 39.26 4.83
CA VAL A 36 -22.22 38.23 5.55
C VAL A 36 -23.71 38.58 5.58
N SER A 37 -24.58 37.60 5.45
CA SER A 37 -26.00 37.70 5.80
C SER A 37 -26.44 36.48 6.62
N TRP A 38 -27.41 36.70 7.53
CA TRP A 38 -27.96 35.70 8.45
C TRP A 38 -29.48 35.60 8.27
N THR A 39 -30.05 34.40 8.45
CA THR A 39 -31.36 34.17 9.10
C THR A 39 -31.52 32.67 9.42
N PRO A 40 -32.32 32.28 10.44
CA PRO A 40 -32.15 30.97 11.11
C PRO A 40 -33.26 29.93 10.87
N ALA A 41 -33.04 28.72 11.39
CA ALA A 41 -34.00 27.62 11.53
C ALA A 41 -33.86 26.95 12.94
N PRO A 42 -34.88 26.22 13.46
CA PRO A 42 -35.12 26.15 14.90
C PRO A 42 -34.49 24.98 15.70
N LEU A 43 -34.51 25.14 17.02
CA LEU A 43 -34.14 24.16 18.07
C LEU A 43 -35.25 23.15 18.39
N PRO A 44 -34.89 21.96 18.93
CA PRO A 44 -35.75 21.15 19.79
C PRO A 44 -35.29 21.12 21.27
N CYS A 45 -36.24 20.84 22.16
CA CYS A 45 -36.24 21.04 23.62
C CYS A 45 -35.19 20.30 24.49
N LEU A 46 -34.93 20.88 25.67
CA LEU A 46 -34.30 20.25 26.84
C LEU A 46 -35.28 19.36 27.63
N PRO A 47 -34.76 18.41 28.42
CA PRO A 47 -35.34 18.03 29.70
C PRO A 47 -34.37 18.23 30.88
N GLY A 48 -34.92 18.38 32.08
CA GLY A 48 -34.23 18.37 33.38
C GLY A 48 -35.26 18.50 34.52
N PRO A 49 -34.85 18.66 35.78
CA PRO A 49 -33.53 18.48 36.37
C PRO A 49 -33.41 17.15 37.16
N GLY A 50 -32.19 16.73 37.50
CA GLY A 50 -31.96 15.61 38.42
C GLY A 50 -32.00 16.03 39.88
N SER A 51 -32.62 15.22 40.75
CA SER A 51 -32.59 15.39 42.20
C SER A 51 -31.55 14.46 42.85
N LEU A 52 -30.64 15.03 43.65
CA LEU A 52 -29.83 14.28 44.62
C LEU A 52 -29.30 15.21 45.72
N VAL A 53 -29.01 14.64 46.90
CA VAL A 53 -28.88 15.37 48.17
C VAL A 53 -27.42 15.65 48.53
N TYR A 54 -27.17 16.81 49.13
CA TYR A 54 -25.85 17.25 49.58
C TYR A 54 -25.57 16.88 51.05
N ARG A 55 -24.35 16.39 51.31
CA ARG A 55 -23.66 16.47 52.60
C ARG A 55 -22.19 16.74 52.31
N GLY A 56 -21.66 17.86 52.78
CA GLY A 56 -20.31 18.32 52.44
C GLY A 56 -19.39 18.53 53.64
N ALA A 57 -18.13 18.82 53.32
CA ALA A 57 -17.14 19.44 54.21
C ALA A 57 -16.21 20.31 53.34
N GLY A 58 -15.66 21.39 53.89
CA GLY A 58 -15.07 22.47 53.11
C GLY A 58 -13.77 22.15 52.36
N ASN A 59 -13.65 22.66 51.14
CA ASN A 59 -12.72 23.76 50.83
C ASN A 59 -12.93 24.24 49.37
N GLU A 60 -12.82 25.56 49.16
CA GLU A 60 -13.12 26.18 47.86
C GLU A 60 -12.05 25.90 46.80
N LYS A 61 -12.46 25.34 45.66
CA LYS A 61 -11.75 25.48 44.37
C LYS A 61 -12.75 25.59 43.23
N GLN A 62 -12.86 26.79 42.67
CA GLN A 62 -13.62 27.05 41.45
C GLN A 62 -12.80 26.61 40.23
N TRP A 63 -13.48 26.04 39.22
CA TRP A 63 -12.84 25.58 37.99
C TRP A 63 -13.05 26.60 36.88
N LEU A 64 -11.99 26.94 36.14
CA LEU A 64 -12.02 27.86 34.99
C LEU A 64 -11.79 27.09 33.67
N SER A 65 -12.44 27.56 32.61
CA SER A 65 -12.36 26.99 31.26
C SER A 65 -11.14 27.48 30.47
N LEU A 66 -10.67 26.66 29.53
CA LEU A 66 -9.37 26.78 28.88
C LEU A 66 -9.34 27.78 27.69
N GLU A 67 -9.85 29.01 27.86
CA GLU A 67 -9.82 30.05 26.82
C GLU A 67 -9.29 31.44 27.28
N GLU A 68 -8.90 31.63 28.55
CA GLU A 68 -8.46 32.94 29.09
C GLU A 68 -7.02 32.97 29.65
N VAL A 69 -6.03 32.39 28.97
CA VAL A 69 -4.61 32.44 29.43
C VAL A 69 -3.58 32.68 28.30
N LEU A 70 -3.89 33.53 27.31
CA LEU A 70 -2.90 34.06 26.34
C LEU A 70 -3.26 35.46 25.80
N GLU A 71 -3.14 36.52 26.61
CA GLU A 71 -2.57 37.83 26.20
C GLU A 71 -2.56 38.82 27.37
N ALA A 72 -1.39 39.45 27.62
CA ALA A 72 -1.17 40.77 28.23
C ALA A 72 0.21 40.84 28.92
N ALA A 73 1.04 41.79 28.50
CA ALA A 73 2.21 42.24 29.25
C ALA A 73 2.15 43.77 29.41
N PRO A 74 2.47 44.34 30.58
CA PRO A 74 2.76 45.77 30.73
C PRO A 74 4.27 46.06 30.74
N THR A 75 4.64 47.30 30.43
CA THR A 75 6.02 47.76 30.20
C THR A 75 6.60 48.60 31.35
N SER A 76 7.86 49.07 31.17
CA SER A 76 8.65 50.04 31.97
C SER A 76 9.75 49.41 32.86
N LEU A 77 10.92 50.04 33.11
CA LEU A 77 11.38 51.41 32.80
C LEU A 77 12.95 51.52 32.73
N ARG A 78 13.47 52.15 31.64
CA ARG A 78 14.78 52.88 31.44
C ARG A 78 16.18 52.28 31.78
N ALA A 79 17.12 52.71 30.90
CA ALA A 79 18.56 53.05 31.13
C ALA A 79 19.59 51.90 31.37
N SER A 80 20.86 51.99 30.91
CA SER A 80 21.52 52.89 29.93
C SER A 80 22.93 52.40 29.53
N GLU A 81 23.41 52.82 28.35
CA GLU A 81 24.84 52.96 27.93
C GLU A 81 25.78 51.73 27.79
N GLY A 82 26.79 51.89 26.91
CA GLY A 82 28.12 51.27 27.06
C GLY A 82 28.47 50.06 26.15
N PRO A 83 29.47 50.17 25.23
CA PRO A 83 29.86 49.06 24.37
C PRO A 83 31.31 48.55 24.54
N ALA A 84 31.53 47.26 24.17
CA ALA A 84 32.75 46.72 23.54
C ALA A 84 34.04 46.58 24.41
N PRO A 85 35.14 45.93 23.91
CA PRO A 85 35.16 44.54 23.40
C PRO A 85 36.47 43.74 23.71
N TRP A 86 36.63 42.58 23.04
CA TRP A 86 37.88 41.80 22.78
C TRP A 86 38.47 40.93 23.91
N GLY A 87 39.25 39.92 23.50
CA GLY A 87 39.96 38.94 24.34
C GLY A 87 40.20 37.62 23.59
N THR A 88 41.45 37.23 23.35
CA THR A 88 41.83 36.10 22.46
C THR A 88 42.91 35.22 23.11
N LEU A 89 43.09 33.99 22.60
CA LEU A 89 44.16 33.01 22.93
C LEU A 89 43.98 32.30 24.29
N GLY A 90 44.50 31.08 24.51
CA GLY A 90 45.19 30.17 23.59
C GLY A 90 45.45 28.78 24.20
N LEU A 91 45.84 27.80 23.38
CA LEU A 91 46.33 26.47 23.81
C LEU A 91 47.85 26.54 24.11
N PRO A 92 48.39 25.69 25.01
CA PRO A 92 48.96 24.42 24.54
C PRO A 92 48.83 23.20 25.50
N ARG A 93 49.12 22.00 24.97
CA ARG A 93 49.56 20.79 25.71
C ARG A 93 51.09 20.64 25.57
N PRO A 94 51.80 19.89 26.44
CA PRO A 94 52.17 18.51 26.07
C PRO A 94 52.40 17.50 27.24
N THR A 95 52.59 16.20 26.90
CA THR A 95 53.43 15.17 27.60
C THR A 95 53.13 14.76 29.07
N THR A 96 53.39 13.54 29.60
CA THR A 96 53.65 12.15 29.08
C THR A 96 53.51 11.11 30.22
N SER A 97 53.50 9.81 29.86
CA SER A 97 53.86 8.63 30.70
C SER A 97 52.86 8.06 31.73
N ALA A 98 53.21 6.90 32.30
CA ALA A 98 52.39 5.92 33.03
C ALA A 98 53.07 5.59 34.41
N PRO A 99 52.68 4.59 35.25
CA PRO A 99 51.69 3.51 35.12
C PRO A 99 50.71 3.37 36.31
N ALA A 100 49.99 2.24 36.39
CA ALA A 100 49.04 1.91 37.46
C ALA A 100 49.62 0.98 38.54
N PRO A 101 49.04 0.96 39.76
CA PRO A 101 49.07 -0.19 40.65
C PRO A 101 47.68 -0.85 40.83
N THR A 102 47.68 -2.08 41.34
CA THR A 102 46.47 -2.91 41.53
C THR A 102 45.97 -2.87 42.97
N HIS A 103 44.65 -3.08 43.19
CA HIS A 103 44.13 -3.56 44.47
C HIS A 103 42.99 -4.57 44.27
N ARG A 104 43.04 -5.67 45.04
CA ARG A 104 41.94 -6.62 45.21
C ARG A 104 41.04 -6.17 46.38
N PRO A 105 39.76 -6.56 46.38
CA PRO A 105 39.05 -6.92 47.61
C PRO A 105 38.74 -8.42 47.69
N LEU A 106 38.42 -8.88 48.89
CA LEU A 106 38.19 -10.29 49.24
C LEU A 106 36.86 -10.85 48.70
N ALA A 107 36.78 -12.18 48.62
CA ALA A 107 35.54 -12.90 48.38
C ALA A 107 34.77 -13.16 49.68
N MET A 108 33.44 -13.10 49.61
CA MET A 108 32.51 -13.77 50.54
C MET A 108 31.67 -14.75 49.73
N GLY A 109 31.56 -15.98 50.20
CA GLY A 109 30.97 -17.09 49.43
C GLY A 109 29.45 -17.15 49.51
N GLY A 110 28.81 -17.44 48.38
CA GLY A 110 27.41 -17.86 48.30
C GLY A 110 27.26 -18.96 47.25
N CYS A 111 26.73 -20.12 47.63
CA CYS A 111 26.65 -21.28 46.74
C CYS A 111 25.49 -21.17 45.75
N PHE A 112 25.80 -20.98 44.46
CA PHE A 112 24.89 -21.31 43.36
C PHE A 112 25.60 -22.18 42.32
N SER A 113 24.97 -23.30 41.98
CA SER A 113 25.52 -24.30 41.05
C SER A 113 25.48 -23.81 39.60
N LYS A 114 26.62 -23.88 38.90
CA LYS A 114 26.70 -23.57 37.46
C LYS A 114 25.82 -24.55 36.65
N PRO A 115 25.05 -24.08 35.67
CA PRO A 115 24.46 -24.96 34.65
C PRO A 115 25.55 -25.69 33.86
N LYS A 116 25.31 -26.94 33.47
CA LYS A 116 26.17 -27.63 32.50
C LYS A 116 25.99 -27.01 31.10
N PRO A 117 27.05 -26.85 30.30
CA PRO A 117 26.89 -26.50 28.89
C PRO A 117 26.18 -27.64 28.14
N VAL A 118 25.26 -27.28 27.25
CA VAL A 118 24.60 -28.23 26.33
C VAL A 118 25.27 -28.10 24.96
N GLU A 119 25.91 -29.16 24.50
CA GLU A 119 26.63 -29.18 23.23
C GLU A 119 25.68 -29.49 22.07
N LEU A 120 25.36 -28.47 21.27
CA LEU A 120 24.47 -28.60 20.11
C LEU A 120 25.28 -29.02 18.87
N LYS A 121 25.28 -30.31 18.56
CA LYS A 121 25.71 -30.80 17.24
C LYS A 121 24.66 -30.46 16.19
N ILE A 122 25.03 -29.61 15.22
CA ILE A 122 24.24 -29.32 14.03
C ILE A 122 24.89 -30.06 12.86
N GLU A 123 24.20 -31.08 12.35
CA GLU A 123 24.68 -31.88 11.22
C GLU A 123 24.19 -31.25 9.91
N VAL A 124 25.11 -30.71 9.11
CA VAL A 124 24.80 -30.00 7.86
C VAL A 124 25.03 -30.93 6.68
N VAL A 125 23.97 -31.60 6.24
CA VAL A 125 23.99 -32.41 5.02
C VAL A 125 23.91 -31.48 3.80
N LEU A 126 25.00 -31.39 3.04
CA LEU A 126 25.02 -30.75 1.74
C LEU A 126 24.62 -31.78 0.67
N PRO A 127 23.68 -31.47 -0.24
CA PRO A 127 23.35 -32.37 -1.34
C PRO A 127 24.53 -32.49 -2.31
N GLU A 128 24.74 -33.69 -2.85
CA GLU A 128 25.88 -33.97 -3.74
C GLU A 128 25.73 -33.29 -5.10
N LYS A 129 26.87 -33.20 -5.81
CA LYS A 129 27.07 -32.34 -6.97
C LYS A 129 27.13 -33.18 -8.24
N ASP A 130 25.98 -33.32 -8.90
CA ASP A 130 25.89 -34.06 -10.17
C ASP A 130 26.84 -33.49 -11.24
N ARG A 131 27.36 -34.41 -12.06
CA ARG A 131 28.44 -34.13 -13.00
C ARG A 131 27.91 -33.51 -14.29
N LYS A 132 28.71 -32.59 -14.86
CA LYS A 132 28.56 -32.21 -16.27
C LYS A 132 29.19 -33.29 -17.16
N GLU A 133 28.56 -33.57 -18.28
CA GLU A 133 29.24 -34.06 -19.47
C GLU A 133 29.46 -32.91 -20.46
N GLU A 134 30.52 -33.00 -21.26
CA GLU A 134 30.84 -32.04 -22.32
C GLU A 134 30.62 -32.69 -23.68
N LEU A 135 30.06 -31.96 -24.65
CA LEU A 135 30.23 -32.30 -26.06
C LEU A 135 30.57 -31.07 -26.92
N SER A 136 31.58 -31.31 -27.75
CA SER A 136 32.28 -30.46 -28.73
C SER A 136 31.47 -29.42 -29.52
N ALA A 137 32.16 -28.33 -29.90
CA ALA A 137 31.70 -27.36 -30.88
C ALA A 137 32.37 -27.51 -32.25
N SER A 138 31.63 -27.24 -33.34
CA SER A 138 32.17 -26.69 -34.60
C SER A 138 31.02 -26.18 -35.49
N GLY A 139 31.26 -25.09 -36.24
CA GLY A 139 30.28 -24.53 -37.20
C GLY A 139 30.51 -23.06 -37.50
N LYS A 140 31.15 -22.74 -38.63
CA LYS A 140 31.34 -21.36 -39.11
C LYS A 140 30.21 -20.96 -40.07
N GLY A 141 29.72 -19.72 -39.97
CA GLY A 141 28.80 -19.12 -40.93
C GLY A 141 28.81 -17.59 -40.86
N SER A 142 29.03 -16.92 -41.99
CA SER A 142 29.04 -15.45 -42.11
C SER A 142 27.65 -14.88 -42.38
N PRO A 143 27.41 -13.58 -42.14
CA PRO A 143 26.05 -13.03 -42.05
C PRO A 143 25.34 -12.89 -43.40
N ARG A 144 24.01 -13.08 -43.36
CA ARG A 144 23.07 -12.68 -44.43
C ARG A 144 22.05 -11.69 -43.85
N ALA A 145 21.76 -10.64 -44.61
CA ALA A 145 20.70 -9.69 -44.29
C ALA A 145 19.36 -10.11 -44.91
N TYR A 146 18.28 -9.91 -44.17
CA TYR A 146 16.90 -9.86 -44.67
C TYR A 146 16.16 -8.93 -43.68
N GLN A 147 15.69 -7.74 -44.07
CA GLN A 147 14.41 -7.51 -44.75
C GLN A 147 13.24 -8.25 -44.08
N GLY A 148 12.28 -7.48 -43.58
CA GLY A 148 11.23 -8.00 -42.72
C GLY A 148 9.93 -8.33 -43.45
N ASN A 149 9.18 -9.26 -42.89
CA ASN A 149 7.73 -9.23 -42.92
C ASN A 149 7.20 -9.74 -41.57
N GLY A 150 6.11 -9.18 -41.07
CA GLY A 150 5.70 -9.37 -39.67
C GLY A 150 4.86 -10.63 -39.44
N THR A 151 5.31 -11.51 -38.55
CA THR A 151 4.46 -12.47 -37.80
C THR A 151 5.11 -12.81 -36.45
N ALA A 152 4.32 -13.40 -35.55
CA ALA A 152 4.65 -13.93 -34.22
C ALA A 152 6.09 -13.78 -33.67
N ARG A 153 6.25 -13.09 -32.52
CA ARG A 153 7.41 -13.34 -31.64
C ARG A 153 7.37 -14.82 -31.22
N HIS A 154 8.49 -15.53 -31.35
CA HIS A 154 8.52 -16.99 -31.16
C HIS A 154 8.09 -17.42 -29.75
N PHE A 155 7.09 -18.30 -29.70
CA PHE A 155 6.68 -18.99 -28.47
C PHE A 155 7.54 -20.25 -28.29
N HIS A 156 8.26 -20.35 -27.17
CA HIS A 156 8.77 -21.64 -26.71
C HIS A 156 7.60 -22.47 -26.15
N ALA A 157 7.10 -23.39 -26.98
CA ALA A 157 6.05 -24.33 -26.62
C ALA A 157 6.67 -25.69 -26.30
N GLU A 158 7.04 -25.91 -25.04
CA GLU A 158 7.56 -27.21 -24.58
C GLU A 158 7.18 -27.53 -23.13
N GLU A 159 7.25 -28.82 -22.80
CA GLU A 159 6.75 -29.54 -21.62
C GLU A 159 5.43 -29.12 -20.96
N ARG A 160 4.50 -30.07 -21.03
CA ARG A 160 3.18 -30.06 -20.40
C ARG A 160 3.30 -30.67 -19.00
N LEU A 161 3.39 -29.82 -17.97
CA LEU A 161 3.47 -30.26 -16.58
C LEU A 161 2.32 -31.24 -16.22
N PRO A 162 2.56 -32.26 -15.38
CA PRO A 162 1.51 -33.16 -14.92
C PRO A 162 0.36 -32.40 -14.24
N ALA A 163 -0.88 -32.75 -14.60
CA ALA A 163 -2.05 -32.27 -13.86
C ALA A 163 -2.08 -32.91 -12.47
N PRO A 164 -2.36 -32.15 -11.38
CA PRO A 164 -2.58 -32.73 -10.07
C PRO A 164 -3.76 -33.73 -10.11
N HIS A 165 -3.65 -34.85 -9.39
CA HIS A 165 -4.74 -35.83 -9.33
C HIS A 165 -6.04 -35.16 -8.83
N PRO A 166 -7.19 -35.27 -9.54
CA PRO A 166 -8.35 -34.41 -9.26
C PRO A 166 -9.09 -34.71 -7.95
N TYR A 167 -8.84 -35.88 -7.33
CA TYR A 167 -9.57 -36.37 -6.17
C TYR A 167 -8.61 -36.85 -5.07
N PRO A 168 -8.45 -36.10 -3.97
CA PRO A 168 -7.71 -36.59 -2.81
C PRO A 168 -8.43 -37.80 -2.18
N GLY A 169 -7.67 -38.84 -1.85
CA GLY A 169 -8.18 -40.08 -1.28
C GLY A 169 -8.59 -39.91 0.19
N ALA A 170 -9.26 -40.92 0.76
CA ALA A 170 -9.68 -40.87 2.17
C ALA A 170 -8.51 -40.66 3.15
N GLN A 171 -7.31 -41.12 2.79
CA GLN A 171 -6.08 -40.96 3.58
C GLN A 171 -5.47 -39.54 3.52
N ASP A 172 -5.89 -38.68 2.58
CA ASP A 172 -5.42 -37.29 2.48
C ASP A 172 -6.14 -36.34 3.43
N PHE A 173 -7.27 -36.80 3.99
CA PHE A 173 -8.03 -36.08 5.00
C PHE A 173 -7.66 -36.54 6.41
N MET A 174 -7.96 -35.67 7.37
CA MET A 174 -7.95 -35.99 8.78
C MET A 174 -9.08 -35.25 9.51
N GLU A 175 -9.60 -35.88 10.56
CA GLU A 175 -10.67 -35.37 11.40
C GLU A 175 -10.27 -35.59 12.87
N ALA A 176 -10.46 -34.58 13.71
CA ALA A 176 -10.19 -34.69 15.15
C ALA A 176 -11.09 -33.74 15.96
N ALA A 177 -11.38 -34.12 17.21
CA ALA A 177 -12.02 -33.23 18.16
C ALA A 177 -11.02 -32.14 18.60
N VAL A 178 -11.37 -30.87 18.42
CA VAL A 178 -10.49 -29.72 18.69
C VAL A 178 -10.83 -28.96 19.98
N CYS A 179 -12.10 -28.98 20.42
CA CYS A 179 -12.56 -28.45 21.70
C CYS A 179 -13.98 -28.95 22.03
N HIS A 180 -14.48 -28.62 23.22
CA HIS A 180 -15.89 -28.67 23.57
C HIS A 180 -16.62 -27.44 23.03
N VAL A 181 -17.94 -27.55 22.79
CA VAL A 181 -18.80 -26.44 22.33
C VAL A 181 -18.84 -25.25 23.30
N LYS A 182 -18.58 -25.48 24.59
CA LYS A 182 -18.54 -24.46 25.66
C LYS A 182 -17.19 -23.75 25.77
N ASP A 183 -16.11 -24.31 25.21
CA ASP A 183 -14.76 -23.78 25.38
C ASP A 183 -14.50 -22.52 24.55
N LEU A 184 -15.41 -22.17 23.62
CA LEU A 184 -15.33 -21.01 22.74
C LEU A 184 -16.68 -20.27 22.80
N GLU A 185 -16.66 -18.98 23.13
CA GLU A 185 -17.87 -18.16 23.22
C GLU A 185 -18.24 -17.57 21.85
N ASN A 186 -19.46 -17.04 21.72
CA ASN A 186 -19.87 -16.38 20.49
C ASN A 186 -19.08 -15.08 20.26
N GLY A 187 -18.59 -14.86 19.03
CA GLY A 187 -17.71 -13.75 18.71
C GLY A 187 -16.22 -14.01 18.98
N GLN A 188 -15.84 -15.21 19.45
CA GLN A 188 -14.44 -15.57 19.70
C GLN A 188 -13.78 -16.31 18.51
N MET A 189 -12.44 -16.24 18.51
CA MET A 189 -11.56 -17.00 17.62
C MET A 189 -10.49 -17.74 18.43
N ARG A 190 -10.06 -18.91 17.96
CA ARG A 190 -8.98 -19.71 18.55
C ARG A 190 -8.17 -20.41 17.46
N GLU A 191 -6.84 -20.38 17.58
CA GLU A 191 -6.00 -21.33 16.85
C GLU A 191 -6.04 -22.69 17.55
N VAL A 192 -6.41 -23.74 16.83
CA VAL A 192 -6.40 -25.13 17.31
C VAL A 192 -5.51 -25.98 16.41
N GLU A 193 -4.84 -26.97 17.01
CA GLU A 193 -3.95 -27.87 16.29
C GLU A 193 -4.72 -29.06 15.72
N LEU A 194 -4.37 -29.46 14.50
CA LEU A 194 -4.98 -30.57 13.79
C LEU A 194 -3.88 -31.49 13.23
N GLY A 195 -2.88 -31.84 14.06
CA GLY A 195 -1.77 -32.76 13.78
C GLY A 195 -0.80 -32.33 12.68
N TRP A 196 -1.27 -32.20 11.43
CA TRP A 196 -0.51 -31.78 10.26
C TRP A 196 -0.53 -30.26 10.04
N GLY A 197 -1.04 -29.47 10.99
CA GLY A 197 -1.08 -28.01 10.91
C GLY A 197 -2.00 -27.38 11.96
N LYS A 198 -2.26 -26.08 11.79
CA LYS A 198 -3.19 -25.30 12.63
C LYS A 198 -4.33 -24.73 11.81
N VAL A 199 -5.51 -24.65 12.43
CA VAL A 199 -6.70 -24.02 11.87
C VAL A 199 -7.19 -22.92 12.80
N LEU A 200 -7.77 -21.86 12.22
CA LEU A 200 -8.53 -20.88 12.97
C LEU A 200 -9.95 -21.42 13.15
N LEU A 201 -10.29 -21.79 14.37
CA LEU A 201 -11.67 -22.04 14.77
C LEU A 201 -12.31 -20.70 15.19
N VAL A 202 -13.50 -20.44 14.68
CA VAL A 202 -14.28 -19.23 14.91
C VAL A 202 -15.69 -19.65 15.33
N LYS A 203 -16.31 -18.93 16.26
CA LYS A 203 -17.74 -19.09 16.58
C LYS A 203 -18.46 -17.78 16.38
N ASP A 204 -19.41 -17.72 15.45
CA ASP A 204 -20.17 -16.51 15.11
C ASP A 204 -21.65 -16.87 14.94
N ASN A 205 -22.53 -16.05 15.49
CA ASN A 205 -23.99 -16.29 15.60
C ASN A 205 -24.38 -17.72 16.07
N GLY A 206 -23.55 -18.35 16.90
CA GLY A 206 -23.72 -19.71 17.41
C GLY A 206 -23.12 -20.82 16.54
N GLU A 207 -22.85 -20.56 15.25
CA GLU A 207 -22.23 -21.52 14.33
C GLU A 207 -20.70 -21.59 14.51
N PHE A 208 -20.10 -22.74 14.18
CA PHE A 208 -18.65 -22.94 14.23
C PHE A 208 -18.04 -23.01 12.82
N HIS A 209 -16.98 -22.24 12.60
CA HIS A 209 -16.29 -22.10 11.32
C HIS A 209 -14.80 -22.42 11.48
N ALA A 210 -14.27 -23.38 10.72
CA ALA A 210 -12.82 -23.65 10.67
C ALA A 210 -12.20 -23.13 9.37
N LEU A 211 -11.06 -22.45 9.47
CA LEU A 211 -10.38 -21.74 8.38
C LEU A 211 -8.85 -21.94 8.44
N GLY A 212 -8.13 -21.59 7.37
CA GLY A 212 -6.67 -21.43 7.43
C GLY A 212 -6.25 -20.40 8.49
N HIS A 213 -5.25 -20.73 9.32
CA HIS A 213 -4.89 -19.91 10.50
C HIS A 213 -4.10 -18.62 10.19
N LYS A 214 -3.51 -18.52 8.99
CA LYS A 214 -2.66 -17.39 8.59
C LYS A 214 -3.22 -16.64 7.40
N CYS A 215 -3.00 -15.34 7.39
CA CYS A 215 -3.31 -14.47 6.27
C CYS A 215 -2.39 -14.81 5.08
N PRO A 216 -2.93 -15.22 3.91
CA PRO A 216 -2.14 -15.65 2.74
C PRO A 216 -1.34 -14.53 2.06
N HIS A 217 -1.45 -13.28 2.53
CA HIS A 217 -0.58 -12.17 2.14
C HIS A 217 0.87 -12.38 2.67
N TYR A 218 1.14 -12.05 3.95
CA TYR A 218 2.48 -12.17 4.57
C TYR A 218 2.51 -13.15 5.76
N GLY A 219 1.51 -14.03 5.94
CA GLY A 219 1.53 -15.05 7.00
C GLY A 219 1.11 -14.59 8.39
N ALA A 220 0.41 -13.45 8.52
CA ALA A 220 -0.06 -12.91 9.80
C ALA A 220 -1.02 -13.91 10.51
N PRO A 221 -0.85 -14.20 11.81
CA PRO A 221 -1.76 -15.10 12.54
C PRO A 221 -3.13 -14.45 12.72
N LEU A 222 -4.17 -15.07 12.16
CA LEU A 222 -5.51 -14.47 12.09
C LEU A 222 -6.25 -14.49 13.42
N VAL A 223 -5.84 -15.32 14.38
CA VAL A 223 -6.36 -15.29 15.77
C VAL A 223 -6.05 -13.96 16.49
N LYS A 224 -5.02 -13.23 16.04
CA LYS A 224 -4.72 -11.86 16.52
C LYS A 224 -5.48 -10.77 15.74
N GLY A 225 -6.29 -11.16 14.75
CA GLY A 225 -7.12 -10.26 13.94
C GLY A 225 -8.43 -9.85 14.62
N VAL A 226 -9.34 -9.27 13.85
CA VAL A 226 -10.66 -8.84 14.31
C VAL A 226 -11.74 -9.66 13.62
N LEU A 227 -12.60 -10.33 14.40
CA LEU A 227 -13.85 -10.92 13.91
C LEU A 227 -14.96 -9.86 13.95
N SER A 228 -15.70 -9.68 12.85
CA SER A 228 -16.91 -8.86 12.83
C SER A 228 -17.79 -9.16 11.61
N ARG A 229 -19.11 -9.21 11.80
CA ARG A 229 -20.12 -9.32 10.73
C ARG A 229 -19.78 -10.43 9.70
N GLY A 230 -19.54 -11.67 10.16
CA GLY A 230 -19.22 -12.81 9.30
C GLY A 230 -17.82 -12.77 8.64
N ARG A 231 -16.89 -11.95 9.16
CA ARG A 231 -15.56 -11.74 8.54
C ARG A 231 -14.43 -11.72 9.57
N VAL A 232 -13.27 -12.22 9.17
CA VAL A 232 -12.00 -12.05 9.92
C VAL A 232 -11.09 -11.09 9.16
N ARG A 233 -10.65 -10.01 9.82
CA ARG A 233 -9.72 -9.02 9.27
C ARG A 233 -8.31 -9.20 9.84
N CYS A 234 -7.33 -9.29 8.95
CA CYS A 234 -5.91 -9.51 9.23
C CYS A 234 -5.30 -8.34 10.04
N PRO A 235 -4.56 -8.62 11.14
CA PRO A 235 -4.09 -7.60 12.06
C PRO A 235 -2.95 -6.72 11.55
N TRP A 236 -2.24 -7.13 10.49
CA TRP A 236 -1.09 -6.37 9.98
C TRP A 236 -1.45 -5.40 8.85
N HIS A 237 -2.37 -5.78 7.96
CA HIS A 237 -2.60 -5.07 6.70
C HIS A 237 -4.09 -4.95 6.30
N GLY A 238 -5.03 -5.40 7.13
CA GLY A 238 -6.46 -5.20 6.86
C GLY A 238 -7.10 -6.15 5.82
N ALA A 239 -6.35 -7.11 5.27
CA ALA A 239 -6.91 -8.15 4.39
C ALA A 239 -8.09 -8.87 5.07
N CYS A 240 -9.22 -9.03 4.40
CA CYS A 240 -10.47 -9.47 5.02
C CYS A 240 -11.04 -10.71 4.34
N PHE A 241 -11.49 -11.67 5.15
CA PHE A 241 -11.92 -13.00 4.70
C PHE A 241 -13.30 -13.37 5.24
N ASN A 242 -14.15 -13.93 4.38
CA ASN A 242 -15.46 -14.46 4.73
C ASN A 242 -15.32 -15.72 5.61
N ILE A 243 -16.03 -15.85 6.73
CA ILE A 243 -15.87 -17.03 7.62
C ILE A 243 -16.61 -18.29 7.12
N SER A 244 -17.60 -18.13 6.25
CA SER A 244 -18.38 -19.24 5.70
C SER A 244 -17.69 -19.87 4.50
N THR A 245 -17.11 -19.09 3.59
CA THR A 245 -16.43 -19.60 2.38
C THR A 245 -14.89 -19.56 2.47
N GLY A 246 -14.32 -18.78 3.38
CA GLY A 246 -12.90 -18.45 3.42
C GLY A 246 -12.46 -17.42 2.37
N ASP A 247 -13.36 -16.88 1.55
CA ASP A 247 -12.95 -16.02 0.43
C ASP A 247 -12.36 -14.68 0.86
N LEU A 248 -11.31 -14.27 0.14
CA LEU A 248 -10.82 -12.89 0.17
C LEU A 248 -11.93 -11.95 -0.33
N GLU A 249 -12.37 -11.04 0.56
CA GLU A 249 -13.35 -9.98 0.28
C GLU A 249 -12.72 -8.58 0.26
N ASP A 250 -11.59 -8.37 0.95
CA ASP A 250 -10.87 -7.10 0.97
C ASP A 250 -9.34 -7.31 1.02
N PHE A 251 -8.62 -6.38 0.41
CA PHE A 251 -7.19 -6.46 0.11
C PHE A 251 -6.31 -6.04 1.32
N PRO A 252 -4.99 -6.33 1.35
CA PRO A 252 -4.15 -6.90 0.29
C PRO A 252 -3.98 -8.42 0.36
N GLY A 253 -3.68 -9.01 -0.80
CA GLY A 253 -3.63 -10.46 -1.02
C GLY A 253 -4.22 -10.78 -2.39
N LEU A 254 -3.98 -12.00 -2.87
CA LEU A 254 -4.54 -12.52 -4.14
C LEU A 254 -5.24 -13.87 -3.98
N ASP A 255 -5.09 -14.50 -2.81
CA ASP A 255 -5.62 -15.82 -2.50
C ASP A 255 -6.58 -15.74 -1.30
N SER A 256 -7.60 -16.59 -1.33
CA SER A 256 -8.53 -16.86 -0.24
C SER A 256 -7.92 -17.77 0.83
N LEU A 257 -8.61 -17.97 1.94
CA LEU A 257 -8.33 -19.04 2.90
C LEU A 257 -8.91 -20.38 2.40
N HIS A 258 -8.31 -21.48 2.83
CA HIS A 258 -9.03 -22.76 2.86
C HIS A 258 -10.14 -22.71 3.92
N LYS A 259 -11.31 -23.21 3.55
CA LYS A 259 -12.43 -23.51 4.45
C LYS A 259 -12.36 -24.99 4.80
N PHE A 260 -12.53 -25.31 6.07
CA PHE A 260 -12.55 -26.68 6.57
C PHE A 260 -13.96 -27.07 7.05
N GLN A 261 -14.28 -28.36 6.99
CA GLN A 261 -15.54 -28.89 7.46
C GLN A 261 -15.55 -28.90 9.00
N VAL A 262 -16.70 -28.59 9.59
CA VAL A 262 -16.90 -28.62 11.05
C VAL A 262 -18.11 -29.49 11.35
N LYS A 263 -18.02 -30.32 12.37
CA LYS A 263 -19.08 -31.20 12.85
C LYS A 263 -19.17 -31.08 14.37
N ILE A 264 -20.37 -31.21 14.94
CA ILE A 264 -20.56 -31.24 16.39
C ILE A 264 -21.16 -32.60 16.75
N GLU A 265 -20.52 -33.33 17.67
CA GLU A 265 -21.05 -34.58 18.22
C GLU A 265 -20.75 -34.66 19.72
N LYS A 266 -21.76 -35.03 20.53
CA LYS A 266 -21.59 -35.25 21.98
C LYS A 266 -20.86 -34.08 22.65
N GLU A 267 -21.33 -32.87 22.35
CA GLU A 267 -20.79 -31.57 22.78
C GLU A 267 -19.34 -31.25 22.38
N LYS A 268 -18.68 -32.09 21.58
CA LYS A 268 -17.34 -31.84 21.02
C LYS A 268 -17.44 -31.29 19.60
N VAL A 269 -16.57 -30.34 19.29
CA VAL A 269 -16.37 -29.76 17.97
C VAL A 269 -15.26 -30.55 17.26
N TYR A 270 -15.57 -31.09 16.09
CA TYR A 270 -14.64 -31.79 15.22
C TYR A 270 -14.34 -30.93 13.99
N VAL A 271 -13.10 -30.91 13.54
CA VAL A 271 -12.70 -30.26 12.28
C VAL A 271 -12.13 -31.31 11.34
N ARG A 272 -12.60 -31.32 10.10
CA ARG A 272 -12.08 -32.14 9.01
C ARG A 272 -11.44 -31.31 7.91
N ALA A 273 -10.18 -31.61 7.62
CA ALA A 273 -9.35 -30.90 6.65
C ALA A 273 -8.51 -31.88 5.80
N SER A 274 -8.06 -31.46 4.62
CA SER A 274 -7.01 -32.19 3.89
C SER A 274 -5.62 -31.73 4.31
N LYS A 275 -4.68 -32.67 4.42
CA LYS A 275 -3.28 -32.41 4.81
C LYS A 275 -2.63 -31.35 3.93
N GLN A 276 -2.87 -31.41 2.62
CA GLN A 276 -2.36 -30.43 1.66
C GLN A 276 -2.88 -29.02 1.92
N ALA A 277 -4.16 -28.84 2.28
CA ALA A 277 -4.75 -27.53 2.54
C ALA A 277 -4.28 -26.89 3.86
N LEU A 278 -3.97 -27.72 4.87
CA LEU A 278 -3.33 -27.27 6.12
C LEU A 278 -1.91 -26.71 5.85
N GLN A 279 -1.19 -27.32 4.90
CA GLN A 279 0.17 -26.94 4.53
C GLN A 279 0.21 -25.72 3.59
N LEU A 280 -0.63 -25.70 2.54
CA LEU A 280 -0.64 -24.62 1.55
C LEU A 280 -1.07 -23.25 2.12
N GLN A 281 -1.95 -23.23 3.14
CA GLN A 281 -2.44 -22.03 3.84
C GLN A 281 -3.14 -20.97 2.98
N ARG A 282 -3.20 -21.14 1.66
CA ARG A 282 -3.80 -20.23 0.68
C ARG A 282 -4.57 -21.00 -0.40
N ARG A 283 -5.72 -20.47 -0.79
CA ARG A 283 -6.60 -21.00 -1.84
C ARG A 283 -6.79 -19.95 -2.93
N THR A 284 -6.15 -20.14 -4.08
CA THR A 284 -6.51 -19.36 -5.28
C THR A 284 -7.97 -19.63 -5.65
N LYS A 285 -8.72 -18.59 -6.06
CA LYS A 285 -10.10 -18.76 -6.53
C LYS A 285 -10.12 -19.53 -7.86
N VAL A 286 -11.20 -20.26 -8.11
CA VAL A 286 -11.40 -20.95 -9.41
C VAL A 286 -11.42 -19.91 -10.52
N MET A 287 -10.78 -20.25 -11.65
CA MET A 287 -10.58 -19.35 -12.78
C MET A 287 -10.77 -20.11 -14.09
N ALA A 288 -11.39 -19.45 -15.06
CA ALA A 288 -11.40 -19.91 -16.44
C ALA A 288 -9.98 -20.00 -17.03
N THR A 289 -9.84 -20.85 -18.04
CA THR A 289 -8.67 -20.90 -18.93
C THR A 289 -8.99 -20.13 -20.22
N CYS A 290 -7.96 -19.68 -20.95
CA CYS A 290 -8.18 -19.16 -22.30
C CYS A 290 -8.62 -20.30 -23.24
N ILE A 291 -9.72 -20.10 -23.96
CA ILE A 291 -10.24 -21.05 -24.97
C ILE A 291 -9.93 -20.53 -26.39
N SER A 292 -9.86 -19.19 -26.55
CA SER A 292 -9.66 -18.51 -27.84
C SER A 292 -8.31 -17.76 -27.90
N PRO A 293 -7.15 -18.44 -28.03
CA PRO A 293 -5.85 -17.77 -28.13
C PRO A 293 -5.59 -17.15 -29.52
N SER A 294 -6.31 -17.59 -30.55
CA SER A 294 -6.01 -17.29 -31.95
C SER A 294 -6.41 -15.87 -32.36
N ALA A 295 -5.42 -15.02 -32.65
CA ALA A 295 -5.58 -13.63 -33.07
C ALA A 295 -6.09 -13.44 -34.52
N GLY A 296 -7.07 -14.25 -34.94
CA GLY A 296 -7.57 -14.29 -36.32
C GLY A 296 -9.02 -14.77 -36.48
N HIS A 297 -9.79 -14.92 -35.39
CA HIS A 297 -11.25 -15.09 -35.48
C HIS A 297 -11.93 -13.72 -35.37
N SER A 298 -12.82 -13.40 -36.32
CA SER A 298 -13.53 -12.11 -36.41
C SER A 298 -14.53 -11.84 -35.28
N GLY A 299 -14.61 -12.71 -34.27
CA GLY A 299 -15.43 -12.56 -33.07
C GLY A 299 -14.69 -12.69 -31.73
N SER A 300 -13.36 -12.93 -31.70
CA SER A 300 -12.63 -13.08 -30.43
C SER A 300 -12.45 -11.73 -29.73
N THR A 301 -12.97 -11.57 -28.51
CA THR A 301 -12.85 -10.31 -27.78
C THR A 301 -11.54 -10.24 -27.00
N ASN A 302 -10.69 -9.24 -27.26
CA ASN A 302 -9.40 -9.13 -26.60
C ASN A 302 -9.34 -7.96 -25.61
N VAL A 303 -8.83 -8.23 -24.40
CA VAL A 303 -8.61 -7.22 -23.36
C VAL A 303 -7.13 -6.88 -23.29
N LEU A 304 -6.80 -5.61 -23.54
CA LEU A 304 -5.46 -5.08 -23.30
C LEU A 304 -5.42 -4.36 -21.96
N ILE A 305 -4.42 -4.68 -21.13
CA ILE A 305 -4.17 -4.06 -19.83
C ILE A 305 -2.78 -3.43 -19.87
N VAL A 306 -2.71 -2.10 -19.76
CA VAL A 306 -1.47 -1.32 -19.83
C VAL A 306 -0.98 -1.02 -18.42
N GLY A 307 0.00 -1.79 -17.95
CA GLY A 307 0.63 -1.66 -16.63
C GLY A 307 0.39 -2.88 -15.74
N ALA A 308 1.45 -3.65 -15.48
CA ALA A 308 1.40 -4.92 -14.72
C ALA A 308 1.60 -4.76 -13.20
N GLY A 309 1.14 -3.64 -12.63
CA GLY A 309 1.05 -3.47 -11.17
C GLY A 309 -0.20 -4.11 -10.57
N ALA A 310 -0.41 -3.92 -9.25
CA ALA A 310 -1.57 -4.38 -8.48
C ALA A 310 -2.91 -4.33 -9.23
N ALA A 311 -3.26 -3.17 -9.80
CA ALA A 311 -4.52 -2.99 -10.52
C ALA A 311 -4.64 -3.81 -11.82
N GLY A 312 -3.53 -3.93 -12.57
CA GLY A 312 -3.51 -4.68 -13.83
C GLY A 312 -3.53 -6.19 -13.62
N LEU A 313 -2.75 -6.69 -12.65
CA LEU A 313 -2.78 -8.10 -12.25
C LEU A 313 -4.16 -8.51 -11.75
N VAL A 314 -4.73 -7.76 -10.80
CA VAL A 314 -6.05 -8.12 -10.25
C VAL A 314 -7.15 -8.01 -11.30
N CYS A 315 -7.09 -7.07 -12.25
CA CYS A 315 -8.03 -7.09 -13.38
C CYS A 315 -7.91 -8.38 -14.22
N ALA A 316 -6.68 -8.81 -14.55
CA ALA A 316 -6.46 -10.05 -15.30
C ALA A 316 -6.95 -11.29 -14.55
N GLU A 317 -6.72 -11.37 -13.24
CA GLU A 317 -7.25 -12.45 -12.40
C GLU A 317 -8.76 -12.39 -12.25
N THR A 318 -9.35 -11.22 -11.96
CA THR A 318 -10.81 -11.04 -11.83
C THR A 318 -11.54 -11.38 -13.12
N LEU A 319 -11.00 -11.02 -14.30
CA LEU A 319 -11.57 -11.45 -15.59
C LEU A 319 -11.67 -12.98 -15.67
N ARG A 320 -10.61 -13.72 -15.30
CA ARG A 320 -10.64 -15.19 -15.29
C ARG A 320 -11.53 -15.77 -14.18
N GLN A 321 -11.63 -15.12 -13.02
CA GLN A 321 -12.52 -15.53 -11.91
C GLN A 321 -14.01 -15.34 -12.27
N GLU A 322 -14.34 -14.30 -13.03
CA GLU A 322 -15.68 -13.99 -13.55
C GLU A 322 -15.98 -14.72 -14.88
N GLY A 323 -15.17 -15.72 -15.27
CA GLY A 323 -15.45 -16.62 -16.38
C GLY A 323 -15.02 -16.15 -17.78
N PHE A 324 -14.30 -15.04 -17.92
CA PHE A 324 -13.83 -14.57 -19.24
C PHE A 324 -12.84 -15.57 -19.85
N SER A 325 -13.12 -16.04 -21.07
CA SER A 325 -12.39 -17.12 -21.75
C SER A 325 -11.57 -16.70 -22.99
N ASP A 326 -11.71 -15.46 -23.46
CA ASP A 326 -10.94 -14.95 -24.60
C ASP A 326 -9.56 -14.37 -24.19
N ARG A 327 -8.85 -13.73 -25.12
CA ARG A 327 -7.46 -13.27 -24.97
C ARG A 327 -7.31 -12.09 -23.99
N ILE A 328 -6.44 -12.25 -22.98
CA ILE A 328 -6.00 -11.15 -22.10
C ILE A 328 -4.51 -10.90 -22.36
N VAL A 329 -4.15 -9.64 -22.62
CA VAL A 329 -2.76 -9.20 -22.78
C VAL A 329 -2.43 -8.12 -21.75
N LEU A 330 -1.44 -8.38 -20.90
CA LEU A 330 -0.96 -7.50 -19.83
C LEU A 330 0.44 -6.98 -20.19
N CYS A 331 0.57 -5.72 -20.62
CA CYS A 331 1.87 -5.15 -20.96
C CYS A 331 2.47 -4.30 -19.84
N THR A 332 3.80 -4.23 -19.77
CA THR A 332 4.54 -3.49 -18.74
C THR A 332 5.90 -3.01 -19.20
N LEU A 333 6.38 -1.91 -18.61
CA LEU A 333 7.73 -1.38 -18.81
C LEU A 333 8.80 -2.21 -18.10
N ASP A 334 8.47 -2.78 -16.94
CA ASP A 334 9.37 -3.62 -16.16
C ASP A 334 9.76 -4.90 -16.94
N ARG A 335 10.99 -5.38 -16.72
CA ARG A 335 11.46 -6.67 -17.27
C ARG A 335 10.83 -7.90 -16.58
N HIS A 336 10.18 -7.67 -15.44
CA HIS A 336 9.70 -8.70 -14.52
C HIS A 336 8.18 -8.92 -14.63
N LEU A 337 7.75 -10.14 -14.30
CA LEU A 337 6.34 -10.45 -14.05
C LEU A 337 5.79 -9.62 -12.86
N PRO A 338 4.46 -9.42 -12.74
CA PRO A 338 3.83 -8.70 -11.62
C PRO A 338 4.43 -9.01 -10.24
N TYR A 339 4.89 -7.96 -9.55
CA TYR A 339 5.59 -8.09 -8.27
C TYR A 339 5.13 -7.04 -7.24
N ASP A 340 5.40 -7.36 -5.97
CA ASP A 340 5.03 -6.60 -4.78
C ASP A 340 5.87 -5.32 -4.63
N ARG A 341 5.38 -4.21 -5.18
CA ARG A 341 6.07 -2.91 -5.11
C ARG A 341 6.24 -2.37 -3.67
N PRO A 342 5.29 -2.53 -2.73
CA PRO A 342 5.50 -2.20 -1.32
C PRO A 342 6.72 -2.82 -0.64
N LYS A 343 7.21 -3.98 -1.10
CA LYS A 343 8.47 -4.57 -0.60
C LYS A 343 9.72 -3.80 -1.03
N LEU A 344 9.71 -3.04 -2.13
CA LEU A 344 10.90 -2.34 -2.65
C LEU A 344 11.53 -1.33 -1.67
N SER A 345 10.79 -0.87 -0.67
CA SER A 345 11.29 0.03 0.40
C SER A 345 11.35 -0.62 1.79
N LYS A 346 10.85 -1.86 1.95
CA LYS A 346 10.80 -2.60 3.24
C LYS A 346 11.74 -3.81 3.27
N SER A 347 12.01 -4.38 2.10
CA SER A 347 12.86 -5.55 1.89
C SER A 347 13.70 -5.27 0.64
N LEU A 348 14.56 -4.26 0.71
CA LEU A 348 15.56 -3.99 -0.33
C LEU A 348 16.57 -5.16 -0.38
N ASP A 349 17.35 -5.27 -1.46
CA ASP A 349 18.33 -6.37 -1.68
C ASP A 349 17.66 -7.76 -1.85
N THR A 350 16.38 -7.78 -2.23
CA THR A 350 15.57 -8.99 -2.48
C THR A 350 15.57 -9.34 -3.97
N GLN A 351 15.56 -10.63 -4.32
CA GLN A 351 15.52 -11.07 -5.73
C GLN A 351 14.11 -10.90 -6.34
N PRO A 352 13.98 -10.56 -7.64
CA PRO A 352 12.68 -10.33 -8.28
C PRO A 352 11.66 -11.47 -8.10
N GLU A 353 12.12 -12.71 -8.08
CA GLU A 353 11.32 -13.93 -7.92
C GLU A 353 10.68 -14.02 -6.53
N GLN A 354 11.33 -13.45 -5.50
CA GLN A 354 10.82 -13.36 -4.13
C GLN A 354 9.87 -12.16 -3.92
N LEU A 355 9.85 -11.24 -4.89
CA LEU A 355 8.89 -10.14 -4.98
C LEU A 355 7.67 -10.51 -5.84
N ALA A 356 7.79 -11.51 -6.73
CA ALA A 356 6.74 -11.92 -7.65
C ALA A 356 5.42 -12.28 -6.94
N LEU A 357 4.32 -11.72 -7.44
CA LEU A 357 2.96 -11.93 -6.91
C LEU A 357 2.37 -13.27 -7.36
N ARG A 358 2.76 -13.72 -8.56
CA ARG A 358 2.36 -14.99 -9.17
C ARG A 358 3.57 -15.60 -9.90
N PRO A 359 3.77 -16.93 -9.88
CA PRO A 359 4.83 -17.59 -10.65
C PRO A 359 4.52 -17.54 -12.16
N LYS A 360 5.52 -17.79 -13.01
CA LYS A 360 5.38 -17.78 -14.48
C LYS A 360 4.30 -18.78 -14.96
N GLU A 361 4.20 -19.89 -14.27
CA GLU A 361 3.32 -21.03 -14.55
C GLU A 361 1.85 -20.65 -14.39
N PHE A 362 1.53 -19.70 -13.50
CA PHE A 362 0.18 -19.17 -13.29
C PHE A 362 -0.35 -18.45 -14.53
N PHE A 363 0.45 -17.56 -15.11
CA PHE A 363 0.09 -16.82 -16.33
C PHE A 363 -0.10 -17.78 -17.52
N ARG A 364 0.76 -18.81 -17.63
CA ARG A 364 0.62 -19.89 -18.60
C ARG A 364 -0.68 -20.69 -18.39
N ALA A 365 -0.97 -21.12 -17.17
CA ALA A 365 -2.14 -21.95 -16.84
C ALA A 365 -3.47 -21.25 -17.12
N HIS A 366 -3.56 -19.94 -16.85
CA HIS A 366 -4.78 -19.15 -17.07
C HIS A 366 -4.80 -18.41 -18.43
N GLY A 367 -3.82 -18.64 -19.30
CA GLY A 367 -3.73 -18.00 -20.62
C GLY A 367 -3.77 -16.48 -20.53
N ILE A 368 -2.95 -15.89 -19.65
CA ILE A 368 -2.75 -14.44 -19.52
C ILE A 368 -1.39 -14.13 -20.15
N GLU A 369 -1.38 -13.45 -21.28
CA GLU A 369 -0.13 -13.04 -21.94
C GLU A 369 0.49 -11.87 -21.19
N VAL A 370 1.75 -11.97 -20.79
CA VAL A 370 2.49 -10.85 -20.17
C VAL A 370 3.58 -10.36 -21.13
N LEU A 371 3.46 -9.10 -21.56
CA LEU A 371 4.44 -8.44 -22.43
C LEU A 371 5.34 -7.54 -21.56
N THR A 372 6.49 -8.07 -21.15
CA THR A 372 7.55 -7.32 -20.44
C THR A 372 8.31 -6.39 -21.37
N GLU A 373 8.92 -5.34 -20.81
CA GLU A 373 9.71 -4.30 -21.51
C GLU A 373 8.94 -3.59 -22.67
N ALA A 374 7.61 -3.69 -22.65
CA ALA A 374 6.72 -3.29 -23.73
C ALA A 374 6.11 -1.90 -23.47
N GLN A 375 6.85 -0.84 -23.83
CA GLN A 375 6.40 0.55 -23.66
C GLN A 375 5.29 0.92 -24.66
N VAL A 376 4.07 1.13 -24.18
CA VAL A 376 3.02 1.85 -24.94
C VAL A 376 3.38 3.35 -24.99
N VAL A 377 3.31 3.94 -26.18
CA VAL A 377 3.62 5.37 -26.44
C VAL A 377 2.42 6.15 -26.98
N THR A 378 1.38 5.48 -27.47
CA THR A 378 0.14 6.12 -27.94
C THR A 378 -1.04 5.15 -27.81
N VAL A 379 -2.22 5.69 -27.56
CA VAL A 379 -3.50 4.95 -27.67
C VAL A 379 -4.35 5.64 -28.72
N ASP A 380 -4.64 4.92 -29.80
CA ASP A 380 -5.61 5.32 -30.82
C ASP A 380 -6.98 4.76 -30.43
N VAL A 381 -7.83 5.61 -29.85
CA VAL A 381 -9.18 5.22 -29.43
C VAL A 381 -10.17 5.06 -30.59
N ARG A 382 -9.87 5.63 -31.77
CA ARG A 382 -10.76 5.56 -32.95
C ARG A 382 -10.63 4.19 -33.61
N ASN A 383 -9.39 3.79 -33.87
CA ASN A 383 -9.07 2.48 -34.45
C ASN A 383 -8.91 1.38 -33.40
N LYS A 384 -9.05 1.71 -32.10
CA LYS A 384 -8.87 0.83 -30.92
C LYS A 384 -7.53 0.09 -30.92
N LYS A 385 -6.42 0.84 -31.05
CA LYS A 385 -5.06 0.27 -31.07
C LYS A 385 -4.15 0.94 -30.05
N ALA A 386 -3.36 0.16 -29.31
CA ALA A 386 -2.20 0.65 -28.61
C ALA A 386 -0.97 0.58 -29.53
N VAL A 387 -0.17 1.65 -29.56
CA VAL A 387 1.09 1.72 -30.30
C VAL A 387 2.24 1.66 -29.29
N PHE A 388 3.20 0.78 -29.55
CA PHE A 388 4.38 0.56 -28.73
C PHE A 388 5.60 1.30 -29.29
N LYS A 389 6.62 1.51 -28.45
CA LYS A 389 7.84 2.28 -28.78
C LYS A 389 8.67 1.67 -29.91
N ASP A 390 8.59 0.36 -30.11
CA ASP A 390 9.20 -0.39 -31.22
C ASP A 390 8.37 -0.31 -32.52
N GLY A 391 7.28 0.44 -32.52
CA GLY A 391 6.35 0.55 -33.65
C GLY A 391 5.31 -0.58 -33.74
N PHE A 392 5.37 -1.59 -32.85
CA PHE A 392 4.36 -2.63 -32.77
C PHE A 392 2.99 -2.03 -32.44
N LYS A 393 1.92 -2.62 -32.99
CA LYS A 393 0.54 -2.17 -32.80
C LYS A 393 -0.32 -3.34 -32.35
N LEU A 394 -1.07 -3.16 -31.27
CA LEU A 394 -1.97 -4.16 -30.73
C LEU A 394 -3.39 -3.59 -30.67
N GLU A 395 -4.30 -4.23 -31.39
CA GLU A 395 -5.73 -3.91 -31.39
C GLU A 395 -6.38 -4.37 -30.08
N TYR A 396 -7.46 -3.73 -29.65
CA TYR A 396 -8.18 -4.11 -28.44
C TYR A 396 -9.71 -3.99 -28.57
N SER A 397 -10.43 -4.89 -27.90
CA SER A 397 -11.89 -4.85 -27.77
C SER A 397 -12.31 -4.08 -26.51
N LYS A 398 -11.52 -4.21 -25.44
CA LYS A 398 -11.57 -3.38 -24.21
C LYS A 398 -10.14 -3.03 -23.79
N LEU A 399 -9.96 -1.87 -23.17
CA LEU A 399 -8.66 -1.40 -22.68
C LEU A 399 -8.74 -1.01 -21.20
N LEU A 400 -7.81 -1.49 -20.38
CA LEU A 400 -7.55 -0.97 -19.04
C LEU A 400 -6.22 -0.22 -19.00
N LEU A 401 -6.24 1.02 -18.53
CA LEU A 401 -5.08 1.86 -18.28
C LEU A 401 -4.72 1.79 -16.80
N ALA A 402 -3.75 0.95 -16.46
CA ALA A 402 -3.17 0.82 -15.13
C ALA A 402 -1.68 1.25 -15.05
N PRO A 403 -1.21 2.33 -15.75
CA PRO A 403 0.22 2.68 -15.80
C PRO A 403 0.75 3.18 -14.46
N GLY A 404 -0.13 3.51 -13.51
CA GLY A 404 0.24 3.96 -12.17
C GLY A 404 0.95 5.31 -12.18
N SER A 405 2.09 5.36 -11.49
CA SER A 405 2.85 6.59 -11.22
C SER A 405 4.34 6.46 -11.55
N SER A 406 4.96 7.60 -11.89
CA SER A 406 6.41 7.77 -12.06
C SER A 406 6.96 8.62 -10.91
N PRO A 407 8.11 8.26 -10.29
CA PRO A 407 8.75 9.10 -9.28
C PRO A 407 9.08 10.51 -9.80
N LYS A 408 9.07 11.50 -8.90
CA LYS A 408 9.63 12.83 -9.19
C LYS A 408 11.15 12.83 -9.00
N THR A 409 11.85 13.46 -9.93
CA THR A 409 13.30 13.70 -9.88
C THR A 409 13.63 15.08 -9.32
N LEU A 410 14.89 15.31 -8.94
CA LEU A 410 15.36 16.62 -8.50
C LEU A 410 15.57 17.57 -9.70
N SER A 411 15.24 18.84 -9.51
CA SER A 411 15.44 19.93 -10.49
C SER A 411 16.59 20.86 -10.09
N CYS A 412 17.69 20.29 -9.60
CA CYS A 412 18.87 21.01 -9.10
C CYS A 412 20.09 20.85 -10.02
N LYS A 413 21.16 21.63 -9.75
CA LYS A 413 22.45 21.46 -10.44
C LYS A 413 23.04 20.10 -10.09
N GLY A 414 23.52 19.35 -11.08
CA GLY A 414 24.06 18.00 -10.88
C GLY A 414 23.00 16.88 -10.79
N LYS A 415 21.74 17.12 -11.18
CA LYS A 415 20.68 16.10 -11.19
C LYS A 415 20.97 14.83 -12.00
N GLU A 416 21.93 14.86 -12.93
CA GLU A 416 22.36 13.73 -13.77
C GLU A 416 23.57 12.93 -13.19
N VAL A 417 24.03 13.27 -11.98
CA VAL A 417 25.21 12.64 -11.34
C VAL A 417 24.94 11.19 -10.95
N GLU A 418 25.93 10.30 -11.14
CA GLU A 418 25.78 8.88 -10.78
C GLU A 418 25.56 8.68 -9.27
N ASN A 419 24.95 7.55 -8.92
CA ASN A 419 24.50 7.17 -7.57
C ASN A 419 23.34 8.01 -6.99
N VAL A 420 22.62 8.76 -7.82
CA VAL A 420 21.36 9.43 -7.46
C VAL A 420 20.18 8.60 -8.00
N PHE A 421 19.35 8.06 -7.12
CA PHE A 421 18.29 7.11 -7.46
C PHE A 421 16.89 7.61 -7.07
N THR A 422 15.88 7.19 -7.84
CA THR A 422 14.52 6.98 -7.32
C THR A 422 14.29 5.47 -7.26
N ILE A 423 13.47 4.97 -6.33
CA ILE A 423 13.19 3.54 -6.24
C ILE A 423 11.84 3.25 -6.89
N ARG A 424 11.86 2.53 -8.03
CA ARG A 424 10.63 2.04 -8.69
C ARG A 424 10.70 0.57 -9.12
N THR A 425 11.90 0.03 -9.27
CA THR A 425 12.22 -1.35 -9.69
C THR A 425 13.06 -2.10 -8.64
N PRO A 426 13.14 -3.45 -8.69
CA PRO A 426 14.06 -4.23 -7.87
C PRO A 426 15.53 -3.82 -8.08
N GLU A 427 15.90 -3.45 -9.31
CA GLU A 427 17.26 -3.01 -9.61
C GLU A 427 17.62 -1.69 -8.93
N ASP A 428 16.68 -0.77 -8.75
CA ASP A 428 16.91 0.47 -8.00
C ASP A 428 17.18 0.19 -6.52
N ALA A 429 16.30 -0.57 -5.88
CA ALA A 429 16.41 -0.95 -4.48
C ALA A 429 17.74 -1.68 -4.21
N ASN A 430 18.09 -2.63 -5.07
CA ASN A 430 19.27 -3.47 -4.89
C ASN A 430 20.57 -2.70 -5.27
N ARG A 431 20.53 -1.74 -6.21
CA ARG A 431 21.64 -0.79 -6.45
C ARG A 431 21.88 0.10 -5.23
N VAL A 432 20.82 0.68 -4.67
CA VAL A 432 20.89 1.55 -3.48
C VAL A 432 21.57 0.83 -2.32
N VAL A 433 21.16 -0.40 -1.98
CA VAL A 433 21.80 -1.15 -0.88
C VAL A 433 23.26 -1.45 -1.18
N ARG A 434 23.59 -1.97 -2.38
CA ARG A 434 24.99 -2.28 -2.73
C ARG A 434 25.92 -1.06 -2.68
N LEU A 435 25.42 0.12 -3.03
CA LEU A 435 26.20 1.37 -2.99
C LEU A 435 26.24 2.01 -1.61
N ALA A 436 25.19 1.84 -0.80
CA ALA A 436 25.11 2.34 0.57
C ALA A 436 25.96 1.56 1.57
N ARG A 437 26.17 0.25 1.36
CA ARG A 437 26.92 -0.65 2.27
C ARG A 437 28.26 -0.04 2.71
N GLY A 438 28.38 0.31 3.99
CA GLY A 438 29.58 0.93 4.58
C GLY A 438 29.89 2.35 4.12
N ARG A 439 28.95 3.07 3.51
CA ARG A 439 29.12 4.42 2.94
C ARG A 439 28.07 5.41 3.43
N ASN A 440 28.14 6.66 2.98
CA ASN A 440 27.21 7.73 3.39
C ASN A 440 26.00 7.77 2.45
N ALA A 441 24.81 7.63 3.00
CA ALA A 441 23.55 7.71 2.26
C ALA A 441 22.78 8.99 2.62
N VAL A 442 22.32 9.71 1.60
CA VAL A 442 21.34 10.80 1.75
C VAL A 442 19.99 10.36 1.18
N VAL A 443 18.92 10.68 1.89
CA VAL A 443 17.53 10.51 1.43
C VAL A 443 16.87 11.88 1.37
N VAL A 444 16.20 12.19 0.26
CA VAL A 444 15.52 13.48 0.04
C VAL A 444 14.00 13.27 0.03
N GLY A 445 13.32 13.80 1.03
CA GLY A 445 11.89 13.63 1.32
C GLY A 445 11.65 12.64 2.47
N ALA A 446 11.08 13.14 3.58
CA ALA A 446 10.69 12.40 4.77
C ALA A 446 9.22 11.92 4.72
N GLY A 447 8.79 11.48 3.53
CA GLY A 447 7.55 10.71 3.33
C GLY A 447 7.78 9.20 3.45
N PHE A 448 6.75 8.39 3.24
CA PHE A 448 6.81 6.92 3.46
C PHE A 448 8.02 6.25 2.80
N LEU A 449 8.20 6.44 1.49
CA LEU A 449 9.32 5.82 0.75
C LEU A 449 10.68 6.19 1.37
N GLY A 450 10.90 7.48 1.64
CA GLY A 450 12.17 7.97 2.16
C GLY A 450 12.44 7.50 3.58
N MET A 451 11.43 7.53 4.46
CA MET A 451 11.57 7.07 5.85
C MET A 451 11.74 5.55 5.94
N GLU A 452 11.06 4.77 5.10
CA GLU A 452 11.25 3.31 5.03
C GLU A 452 12.68 2.95 4.54
N VAL A 453 13.16 3.62 3.48
CA VAL A 453 14.53 3.42 2.98
C VAL A 453 15.57 3.89 3.99
N ALA A 454 15.36 5.04 4.64
CA ALA A 454 16.26 5.53 5.69
C ALA A 454 16.35 4.52 6.85
N ALA A 455 15.22 3.96 7.29
CA ALA A 455 15.19 2.92 8.32
C ALA A 455 15.98 1.67 7.88
N TYR A 456 15.71 1.12 6.69
CA TYR A 456 16.42 -0.05 6.16
C TYR A 456 17.94 0.17 6.07
N LEU A 457 18.37 1.38 5.69
CA LEU A 457 19.79 1.71 5.52
C LEU A 457 20.54 1.95 6.85
N THR A 458 19.86 2.15 7.99
CA THR A 458 20.54 2.39 9.29
C THR A 458 21.52 1.29 9.68
N GLU A 459 21.19 0.03 9.40
CA GLU A 459 22.05 -1.13 9.70
C GLU A 459 23.14 -1.39 8.65
N LYS A 460 23.05 -0.76 7.47
CA LYS A 460 23.84 -1.13 6.28
C LYS A 460 24.81 -0.02 5.86
N ALA A 461 24.42 1.24 6.01
CA ALA A 461 25.22 2.41 5.70
C ALA A 461 26.18 2.77 6.85
N HIS A 462 27.27 3.49 6.55
CA HIS A 462 28.10 4.13 7.57
C HIS A 462 27.39 5.34 8.20
N SER A 463 26.62 6.08 7.40
CA SER A 463 25.71 7.10 7.93
C SER A 463 24.48 7.27 7.02
N VAL A 464 23.35 7.66 7.62
CA VAL A 464 22.10 7.99 6.92
C VAL A 464 21.71 9.42 7.29
N SER A 465 21.45 10.25 6.28
CA SER A 465 20.94 11.62 6.44
C SER A 465 19.63 11.79 5.68
N VAL A 466 18.67 12.51 6.23
CA VAL A 466 17.37 12.82 5.60
C VAL A 466 17.24 14.34 5.41
N VAL A 467 16.87 14.76 4.20
CA VAL A 467 16.65 16.17 3.82
C VAL A 467 15.16 16.38 3.53
N GLU A 468 14.53 17.40 4.08
CA GLU A 468 13.09 17.66 3.95
C GLU A 468 12.76 19.16 3.99
N LEU A 469 11.73 19.57 3.24
CA LEU A 469 11.19 20.94 3.15
C LEU A 469 10.29 21.29 4.34
N GLU A 470 9.54 20.31 4.85
CA GLU A 470 8.75 20.46 6.07
C GLU A 470 9.64 20.57 7.33
N GLU A 471 9.05 21.03 8.44
CA GLU A 471 9.71 21.04 9.76
C GLU A 471 9.87 19.62 10.35
N THR A 472 8.94 18.72 10.05
CA THR A 472 8.88 17.37 10.64
C THR A 472 8.48 16.32 9.59
N PRO A 473 8.99 15.07 9.69
CA PRO A 473 8.52 13.95 8.87
C PRO A 473 6.99 13.84 8.91
N PHE A 474 6.38 13.51 7.77
CA PHE A 474 4.91 13.35 7.63
C PHE A 474 4.03 14.54 8.06
N ARG A 475 4.54 15.76 8.29
CA ARG A 475 3.77 16.91 8.85
C ARG A 475 2.39 17.08 8.22
N ARG A 476 2.30 17.10 6.88
CA ARG A 476 1.05 17.27 6.10
C ARG A 476 0.04 16.13 6.21
N LEU A 477 0.43 14.98 6.77
CA LEU A 477 -0.34 13.74 6.72
C LEU A 477 -0.70 13.19 8.11
N LEU A 478 0.23 13.28 9.08
CA LEU A 478 0.08 12.77 10.45
C LEU A 478 0.13 13.87 11.52
N GLY A 479 0.44 15.11 11.11
CA GLY A 479 0.60 16.24 12.03
C GLY A 479 1.95 16.26 12.74
N GLU A 480 2.30 17.46 13.20
CA GLU A 480 3.59 17.83 13.80
C GLU A 480 3.98 16.98 15.02
N ARG A 481 3.02 16.65 15.90
CA ARG A 481 3.26 15.84 17.11
C ARG A 481 3.71 14.41 16.77
N VAL A 482 3.13 13.80 15.74
CA VAL A 482 3.53 12.47 15.26
C VAL A 482 4.85 12.55 14.50
N GLY A 483 5.03 13.61 13.70
CA GLY A 483 6.27 13.90 13.01
C GLY A 483 7.48 13.99 13.95
N ARG A 484 7.41 14.77 15.03
CA ARG A 484 8.49 14.87 16.04
C ARG A 484 8.76 13.54 16.76
N ALA A 485 7.73 12.75 17.06
CA ALA A 485 7.91 11.44 17.70
C ALA A 485 8.66 10.45 16.78
N LEU A 486 8.30 10.41 15.49
CA LEU A 486 8.99 9.59 14.48
C LEU A 486 10.41 10.10 14.19
N MET A 487 10.61 11.41 14.12
CA MET A 487 11.92 12.04 13.96
C MET A 487 12.87 11.62 15.09
N LYS A 488 12.47 11.78 16.35
CA LYS A 488 13.26 11.36 17.53
C LYS A 488 13.56 9.85 17.53
N MET A 489 12.61 9.02 17.08
CA MET A 489 12.84 7.57 16.93
C MET A 489 13.94 7.27 15.91
N PHE A 490 14.02 8.03 14.81
CA PHE A 490 15.05 7.88 13.79
C PHE A 490 16.39 8.49 14.23
N GLU A 491 16.39 9.60 14.96
CA GLU A 491 17.58 10.22 15.56
C GLU A 491 18.25 9.30 16.60
N ASN A 492 17.45 8.61 17.44
CA ASN A 492 17.93 7.56 18.33
C ASN A 492 18.62 6.41 17.56
N ASN A 493 18.17 6.14 16.33
CA ASN A 493 18.78 5.20 15.38
C ASN A 493 19.86 5.87 14.48
N ARG A 494 20.44 6.98 14.95
CA ARG A 494 21.59 7.71 14.37
C ARG A 494 21.33 8.35 12.99
N VAL A 495 20.08 8.47 12.55
CA VAL A 495 19.71 9.20 11.34
C VAL A 495 19.81 10.71 11.59
N LYS A 496 20.48 11.43 10.69
CA LYS A 496 20.66 12.89 10.78
C LYS A 496 19.63 13.62 9.95
N PHE A 497 18.86 14.53 10.55
CA PHE A 497 17.85 15.30 9.82
C PHE A 497 18.34 16.70 9.43
N TYR A 498 17.96 17.10 8.23
CA TYR A 498 18.18 18.41 7.62
C TYR A 498 16.80 18.92 7.15
N MET A 499 16.03 19.42 8.09
CA MET A 499 14.65 19.90 7.89
C MET A 499 14.62 21.34 7.37
N GLN A 500 13.46 21.80 6.88
CA GLN A 500 13.24 23.15 6.34
C GLN A 500 14.27 23.57 5.27
N THR A 501 14.76 22.62 4.47
CA THR A 501 15.80 22.88 3.47
C THR A 501 15.72 21.90 2.29
N GLU A 502 16.38 22.24 1.19
CA GLU A 502 16.36 21.45 -0.04
C GLU A 502 17.74 21.37 -0.68
N VAL A 503 17.90 20.41 -1.61
CA VAL A 503 19.13 20.23 -2.38
C VAL A 503 19.29 21.36 -3.40
N LEU A 504 20.35 22.15 -3.25
CA LEU A 504 20.75 23.20 -4.18
C LEU A 504 21.62 22.64 -5.32
N GLU A 505 22.57 21.77 -4.97
CA GLU A 505 23.55 21.20 -5.91
C GLU A 505 23.95 19.79 -5.46
N LEU A 506 24.09 18.88 -6.42
CA LEU A 506 24.70 17.56 -6.27
C LEU A 506 26.10 17.62 -6.87
N ARG A 507 27.14 17.38 -6.06
CA ARG A 507 28.54 17.43 -6.50
C ARG A 507 29.08 16.04 -6.75
N ALA A 508 29.81 15.92 -7.84
CA ALA A 508 30.44 14.68 -8.26
C ALA A 508 31.96 14.70 -8.07
N GLN A 509 32.52 13.53 -7.80
CA GLN A 509 33.92 13.19 -8.03
C GLN A 509 33.92 12.00 -9.00
N GLU A 510 34.71 12.06 -10.08
CA GLU A 510 34.78 10.97 -11.09
C GLU A 510 33.39 10.53 -11.62
N GLY A 511 32.50 11.50 -11.86
CA GLY A 511 31.12 11.31 -12.32
C GLY A 511 30.10 10.89 -11.25
N LYS A 512 30.57 10.43 -10.08
CA LYS A 512 29.75 9.86 -9.00
C LYS A 512 29.52 10.84 -7.86
N LEU A 513 28.34 10.78 -7.25
CA LEU A 513 27.98 11.61 -6.12
C LEU A 513 29.05 11.54 -5.01
N LYS A 514 29.44 12.71 -4.51
CA LYS A 514 30.30 12.87 -3.34
C LYS A 514 29.71 13.79 -2.27
N GLU A 515 28.99 14.82 -2.67
CA GLU A 515 28.37 15.77 -1.75
C GLU A 515 26.98 16.22 -2.21
N VAL A 516 26.09 16.43 -1.24
CA VAL A 516 24.78 17.08 -1.42
C VAL A 516 24.86 18.44 -0.73
N VAL A 517 24.78 19.51 -1.52
CA VAL A 517 24.77 20.89 -1.05
C VAL A 517 23.32 21.31 -0.81
N LEU A 518 23.04 21.86 0.37
CA LEU A 518 21.71 22.30 0.76
C LEU A 518 21.59 23.83 0.62
N LYS A 519 20.37 24.34 0.40
CA LYS A 519 20.11 25.80 0.40
C LYS A 519 20.43 26.48 1.74
N SER A 520 20.51 25.71 2.84
CA SER A 520 21.03 26.15 4.14
C SER A 520 22.57 26.28 4.20
N SER A 521 23.27 26.28 3.05
CA SER A 521 24.74 26.28 2.88
C SER A 521 25.49 25.10 3.51
N LYS A 522 24.79 24.19 4.19
CA LYS A 522 25.35 22.94 4.70
C LYS A 522 25.69 22.01 3.53
N VAL A 523 26.86 21.37 3.61
CA VAL A 523 27.32 20.34 2.67
C VAL A 523 27.31 18.99 3.38
N VAL A 524 26.61 18.02 2.81
CA VAL A 524 26.47 16.66 3.37
C VAL A 524 27.22 15.68 2.48
N ARG A 525 28.22 14.98 3.01
CA ARG A 525 28.90 13.91 2.26
C ARG A 525 27.94 12.76 1.97
N ALA A 526 27.91 12.33 0.72
CA ALA A 526 27.01 11.29 0.23
C ALA A 526 27.69 10.53 -0.89
N ASP A 527 27.77 9.20 -0.75
CA ASP A 527 28.27 8.32 -1.81
C ASP A 527 27.09 7.69 -2.59
N VAL A 528 25.86 7.85 -2.07
CA VAL A 528 24.57 7.49 -2.69
C VAL A 528 23.46 8.45 -2.22
N CYS A 529 22.52 8.79 -3.10
CA CYS A 529 21.33 9.59 -2.80
C CYS A 529 20.05 8.87 -3.25
N VAL A 530 18.99 8.93 -2.44
CA VAL A 530 17.66 8.39 -2.75
C VAL A 530 16.63 9.51 -2.71
N VAL A 531 15.93 9.72 -3.82
CA VAL A 531 14.94 10.78 -4.01
C VAL A 531 13.53 10.20 -3.81
N GLY A 532 12.87 10.64 -2.73
CA GLY A 532 11.55 10.17 -2.27
C GLY A 532 10.47 11.25 -2.25
N ILE A 533 10.64 12.36 -2.96
CA ILE A 533 9.79 13.58 -2.97
C ILE A 533 8.41 13.42 -3.65
N GLY A 534 7.87 12.19 -3.66
CA GLY A 534 6.59 11.82 -4.27
C GLY A 534 6.67 11.48 -5.75
N ALA A 535 5.50 11.44 -6.40
CA ALA A 535 5.32 10.92 -7.76
C ALA A 535 4.34 11.78 -8.58
N VAL A 536 4.21 11.45 -9.88
CA VAL A 536 3.24 11.99 -10.83
C VAL A 536 2.54 10.84 -11.58
N PRO A 537 1.31 11.00 -12.09
CA PRO A 537 0.64 9.96 -12.86
C PRO A 537 1.41 9.66 -14.16
N ALA A 538 1.56 8.38 -14.50
CA ALA A 538 2.36 7.92 -15.65
C ALA A 538 1.57 7.99 -16.98
N THR A 539 0.94 9.13 -17.25
CA THR A 539 -0.13 9.31 -18.24
C THR A 539 0.27 10.15 -19.46
N GLY A 540 1.54 10.58 -19.57
CA GLY A 540 1.99 11.49 -20.63
C GLY A 540 1.70 11.01 -22.06
N PHE A 541 1.68 9.69 -22.29
CA PHE A 541 1.36 9.05 -23.56
C PHE A 541 -0.11 9.18 -24.00
N LEU A 542 -0.99 9.69 -23.12
CA LEU A 542 -2.42 9.89 -23.39
C LEU A 542 -2.79 11.30 -23.83
N ARG A 543 -1.85 12.27 -23.83
CA ARG A 543 -2.16 13.69 -24.11
C ARG A 543 -2.84 13.96 -25.46
N GLN A 544 -2.66 13.08 -26.44
CA GLN A 544 -3.24 13.18 -27.79
C GLN A 544 -4.22 12.02 -28.12
N SER A 545 -4.56 11.15 -27.16
CA SER A 545 -5.41 9.98 -27.39
C SER A 545 -6.92 10.27 -27.37
N GLY A 546 -7.33 11.47 -26.96
CA GLY A 546 -8.74 11.81 -26.69
C GLY A 546 -9.26 11.29 -25.34
N ILE A 547 -8.44 10.57 -24.57
CA ILE A 547 -8.75 10.20 -23.18
C ILE A 547 -8.48 11.42 -22.31
N GLY A 548 -9.50 11.84 -21.55
CA GLY A 548 -9.44 13.02 -20.70
C GLY A 548 -8.45 12.85 -19.53
N LEU A 549 -7.73 13.92 -19.22
CA LEU A 549 -6.85 14.05 -18.07
C LEU A 549 -7.29 15.28 -17.24
N ASP A 550 -7.14 15.23 -15.91
CA ASP A 550 -7.29 16.43 -15.08
C ASP A 550 -6.09 17.38 -15.24
N SER A 551 -6.18 18.59 -14.68
CA SER A 551 -5.11 19.61 -14.77
C SER A 551 -3.77 19.19 -14.13
N ARG A 552 -3.73 18.05 -13.42
CA ARG A 552 -2.52 17.46 -12.81
C ARG A 552 -2.08 16.18 -13.53
N GLY A 553 -2.78 15.79 -14.61
CA GLY A 553 -2.48 14.64 -15.46
C GLY A 553 -3.15 13.32 -15.04
N PHE A 554 -4.02 13.27 -14.04
CA PHE A 554 -4.70 12.02 -13.66
C PHE A 554 -5.88 11.73 -14.60
N ILE A 555 -6.13 10.45 -14.92
CA ILE A 555 -7.29 10.03 -15.71
C ILE A 555 -8.56 10.12 -14.85
N PRO A 556 -9.56 10.97 -15.17
CA PRO A 556 -10.82 10.98 -14.43
C PRO A 556 -11.68 9.79 -14.82
N VAL A 557 -12.15 9.04 -13.83
CA VAL A 557 -13.09 7.92 -14.01
C VAL A 557 -14.42 8.19 -13.32
N ASN A 558 -15.44 7.40 -13.68
CA ASN A 558 -16.74 7.39 -13.01
C ASN A 558 -16.70 6.68 -11.63
N LYS A 559 -17.87 6.45 -11.01
CA LYS A 559 -17.98 5.99 -9.61
C LYS A 559 -17.38 4.60 -9.39
N ALA A 560 -16.82 4.38 -8.20
CA ALA A 560 -16.18 3.14 -7.76
C ALA A 560 -17.12 2.12 -7.05
N LEU A 561 -18.46 2.33 -7.07
CA LEU A 561 -19.47 1.38 -6.54
C LEU A 561 -20.71 1.20 -7.46
N SER A 562 -20.57 0.86 -8.75
CA SER A 562 -21.70 0.77 -9.72
C SER A 562 -21.33 -0.05 -10.99
N PRO A 563 -22.21 -0.84 -11.64
CA PRO A 563 -21.81 -1.82 -12.66
C PRO A 563 -20.93 -1.33 -13.83
N GLN A 564 -21.04 -0.09 -14.31
CA GLN A 564 -20.17 0.49 -15.36
C GLN A 564 -18.86 1.07 -14.79
N MET A 565 -18.20 0.31 -13.92
CA MET A 565 -17.05 0.71 -13.10
C MET A 565 -15.87 1.32 -13.84
N MET A 566 -15.14 2.24 -13.17
CA MET A 566 -13.78 2.68 -13.52
C MET A 566 -13.59 3.14 -14.97
N GLN A 567 -14.67 3.56 -15.64
CA GLN A 567 -14.64 3.93 -17.05
C GLN A 567 -14.20 5.38 -17.23
N THR A 568 -13.41 5.62 -18.27
CA THR A 568 -12.97 6.96 -18.71
C THR A 568 -14.09 7.69 -19.48
N ASN A 569 -13.78 8.83 -20.10
CA ASN A 569 -14.69 9.48 -21.06
C ASN A 569 -14.87 8.69 -22.38
N ILE A 570 -14.08 7.64 -22.62
CA ILE A 570 -14.15 6.82 -23.84
C ILE A 570 -14.82 5.47 -23.53
N PRO A 571 -15.96 5.13 -24.16
CA PRO A 571 -16.64 3.86 -23.95
C PRO A 571 -15.73 2.65 -24.23
N GLY A 572 -15.69 1.70 -23.29
CA GLY A 572 -14.82 0.52 -23.38
C GLY A 572 -13.35 0.74 -22.99
N VAL A 573 -12.96 1.97 -22.64
CA VAL A 573 -11.65 2.29 -22.05
C VAL A 573 -11.81 2.63 -20.57
N PHE A 574 -11.08 1.90 -19.74
CA PHE A 574 -11.11 1.93 -18.28
C PHE A 574 -9.75 2.38 -17.74
N ALA A 575 -9.68 2.83 -16.48
CA ALA A 575 -8.41 3.16 -15.83
C ALA A 575 -8.40 2.80 -14.34
N ALA A 576 -7.25 2.42 -13.78
CA ALA A 576 -7.11 2.02 -12.37
C ALA A 576 -5.71 2.28 -11.77
N GLY A 577 -5.61 2.22 -10.45
CA GLY A 577 -4.37 2.45 -9.69
C GLY A 577 -3.99 3.93 -9.58
N ASP A 578 -2.72 4.21 -9.24
CA ASP A 578 -2.23 5.57 -8.95
C ASP A 578 -2.54 6.62 -10.03
N ALA A 579 -2.80 6.20 -11.27
CA ALA A 579 -3.03 7.06 -12.43
C ALA A 579 -4.38 7.80 -12.44
N VAL A 580 -5.36 7.41 -11.59
CA VAL A 580 -6.75 7.88 -11.73
C VAL A 580 -7.20 8.91 -10.70
N THR A 581 -8.23 9.68 -11.04
CA THR A 581 -9.08 10.37 -10.07
C THR A 581 -10.51 9.84 -10.13
N PHE A 582 -11.09 9.54 -8.97
CA PHE A 582 -12.41 8.93 -8.83
C PHE A 582 -13.23 9.66 -7.75
N PRO A 583 -14.56 9.74 -7.87
CA PRO A 583 -15.41 10.33 -6.84
C PRO A 583 -15.50 9.40 -5.63
N LEU A 584 -15.09 9.87 -4.45
CA LEU A 584 -15.17 9.10 -3.19
C LEU A 584 -16.41 9.50 -2.39
N ALA A 585 -17.30 8.53 -2.12
CA ALA A 585 -18.59 8.75 -1.47
C ALA A 585 -18.48 9.52 -0.14
N TRP A 586 -17.65 9.04 0.80
CA TRP A 586 -17.38 9.66 2.11
C TRP A 586 -16.59 11.00 2.05
N ARG A 587 -16.28 11.50 0.86
CA ARG A 587 -15.78 12.87 0.64
C ARG A 587 -16.82 13.70 -0.14
N ASN A 588 -18.11 13.43 0.07
CA ASN A 588 -19.25 14.02 -0.64
C ASN A 588 -19.11 13.92 -2.17
N ASN A 589 -18.70 12.74 -2.66
CA ASN A 589 -18.36 12.45 -4.05
C ASN A 589 -17.26 13.34 -4.68
N ARG A 590 -16.48 14.10 -3.90
CA ARG A 590 -15.31 14.84 -4.43
C ARG A 590 -14.34 13.88 -5.11
N LYS A 591 -13.80 14.29 -6.26
CA LYS A 591 -12.77 13.54 -6.99
C LYS A 591 -11.48 13.52 -6.17
N VAL A 592 -10.97 12.33 -5.89
CA VAL A 592 -9.72 12.10 -5.15
C VAL A 592 -8.78 11.20 -5.96
N ASN A 593 -7.49 11.27 -5.65
CA ASN A 593 -6.50 10.26 -6.02
C ASN A 593 -5.98 9.63 -4.71
N ILE A 594 -5.83 8.30 -4.67
CA ILE A 594 -5.35 7.55 -3.51
C ILE A 594 -4.35 6.52 -4.03
N PRO A 595 -3.04 6.85 -4.08
CA PRO A 595 -1.99 5.95 -4.58
C PRO A 595 -1.62 4.94 -3.48
N HIS A 596 -2.49 3.94 -3.29
CA HIS A 596 -2.35 2.92 -2.24
C HIS A 596 -2.58 1.51 -2.78
N TRP A 597 -1.80 0.55 -2.29
CA TRP A 597 -1.77 -0.83 -2.82
C TRP A 597 -3.13 -1.54 -2.77
N GLN A 598 -3.84 -1.44 -1.64
CA GLN A 598 -5.22 -1.95 -1.52
C GLN A 598 -6.19 -1.28 -2.51
N MET A 599 -6.06 0.04 -2.71
CA MET A 599 -6.94 0.79 -3.61
C MET A 599 -6.70 0.38 -5.07
N ALA A 600 -5.45 0.17 -5.46
CA ALA A 600 -5.10 -0.35 -6.78
C ALA A 600 -5.72 -1.74 -7.03
N HIS A 601 -5.62 -2.68 -6.08
CA HIS A 601 -6.28 -3.98 -6.20
C HIS A 601 -7.82 -3.88 -6.31
N ALA A 602 -8.46 -3.08 -5.44
CA ALA A 602 -9.91 -2.90 -5.45
C ALA A 602 -10.40 -2.29 -6.78
N GLN A 603 -9.67 -1.30 -7.31
CA GLN A 603 -9.95 -0.71 -8.63
C GLN A 603 -9.68 -1.68 -9.79
N GLY A 604 -8.69 -2.57 -9.66
CA GLY A 604 -8.47 -3.67 -10.61
C GLY A 604 -9.65 -4.64 -10.65
N THR A 605 -10.19 -5.00 -9.49
CA THR A 605 -11.36 -5.87 -9.33
C THR A 605 -12.64 -5.23 -9.90
N ALA A 606 -12.74 -3.91 -9.80
CA ALA A 606 -13.86 -3.14 -10.35
C ALA A 606 -13.78 -3.02 -11.88
N SER A 607 -12.58 -3.01 -12.47
CA SER A 607 -12.35 -2.82 -13.91
C SER A 607 -12.94 -3.98 -14.76
N PRO A 608 -13.02 -3.86 -16.10
CA PRO A 608 -14.17 -4.30 -16.91
C PRO A 608 -14.70 -5.70 -16.58
N LYS A 609 -15.83 -5.77 -15.85
CA LYS A 609 -16.53 -7.03 -15.63
C LYS A 609 -17.04 -7.60 -16.96
N ALA A 610 -16.71 -8.85 -17.22
CA ALA A 610 -17.13 -9.59 -18.40
C ALA A 610 -18.61 -9.99 -18.31
N ARG A 611 -19.51 -9.07 -18.62
CA ARG A 611 -20.91 -9.42 -18.84
C ARG A 611 -21.08 -10.05 -20.23
N SER A 612 -21.36 -11.36 -20.23
CA SER A 612 -22.41 -11.87 -21.09
C SER A 612 -23.73 -11.20 -20.70
N GLU A 613 -24.60 -10.91 -21.68
CA GLU A 613 -25.81 -10.12 -21.47
C GLU A 613 -26.94 -10.88 -20.75
N SER A 614 -26.70 -12.15 -20.39
CA SER A 614 -27.67 -13.07 -19.75
C SER A 614 -27.43 -13.33 -18.25
N GLY A 615 -26.51 -12.63 -17.59
CA GLY A 615 -26.08 -12.90 -16.20
C GLY A 615 -26.66 -12.00 -15.10
N GLY A 616 -27.37 -12.60 -14.14
CA GLY A 616 -27.76 -11.98 -12.86
C GLY A 616 -26.53 -11.68 -11.96
N CYS A 617 -26.66 -10.69 -11.07
CA CYS A 617 -25.49 -10.10 -10.38
C CYS A 617 -25.48 -10.35 -8.86
N PRO A 618 -24.44 -11.02 -8.30
CA PRO A 618 -24.16 -11.02 -6.87
C PRO A 618 -23.78 -9.61 -6.38
N ARG A 619 -24.53 -9.07 -5.41
CA ARG A 619 -24.18 -7.78 -4.78
C ARG A 619 -23.03 -7.98 -3.78
N TRP A 620 -21.87 -7.42 -4.10
CA TRP A 620 -20.79 -7.26 -3.12
C TRP A 620 -21.00 -5.98 -2.29
N PRO A 621 -20.68 -5.97 -0.99
CA PRO A 621 -20.66 -4.76 -0.17
C PRO A 621 -19.54 -3.80 -0.62
N PRO A 622 -19.58 -2.51 -0.25
CA PRO A 622 -18.45 -1.61 -0.48
C PRO A 622 -17.19 -2.11 0.28
N PRO A 623 -15.98 -1.89 -0.27
CA PRO A 623 -14.74 -2.25 0.42
C PRO A 623 -14.61 -1.46 1.72
N ALA A 624 -14.07 -2.10 2.75
CA ALA A 624 -13.87 -1.47 4.05
C ALA A 624 -12.75 -0.40 3.99
N THR A 625 -12.64 0.41 5.04
CA THR A 625 -11.60 1.44 5.12
C THR A 625 -10.20 0.83 5.01
N PRO A 626 -9.31 1.37 4.15
CA PRO A 626 -7.87 1.18 4.32
C PRO A 626 -7.46 1.92 5.60
N GLN A 627 -7.29 1.17 6.69
CA GLN A 627 -6.72 1.72 7.92
C GLN A 627 -5.21 1.89 7.72
N LEU A 628 -4.73 3.12 7.90
CA LEU A 628 -3.31 3.44 7.81
C LEU A 628 -2.57 2.90 9.04
N LEU A 629 -2.25 1.61 9.03
CA LEU A 629 -1.51 0.98 10.12
C LEU A 629 -0.01 1.32 9.99
N VAL A 630 0.45 2.29 10.76
CA VAL A 630 1.87 2.64 10.87
C VAL A 630 2.57 1.58 11.71
N LEU A 631 3.01 0.49 11.07
CA LEU A 631 3.83 -0.54 11.67
C LEU A 631 5.24 -0.01 11.93
N GLY A 632 5.48 0.50 13.13
CA GLY A 632 6.83 0.75 13.63
C GLY A 632 7.57 -0.56 13.98
N PRO A 633 8.91 -0.57 14.03
CA PRO A 633 9.69 -1.71 14.46
C PRO A 633 9.59 -1.90 15.99
N GLY A 634 8.48 -2.47 16.46
CA GLY A 634 8.21 -2.75 17.87
C GLY A 634 6.75 -3.12 18.12
N HIS A 635 6.50 -4.14 18.93
CA HIS A 635 5.14 -4.59 19.27
C HIS A 635 4.47 -3.61 20.25
N TRP A 636 3.62 -2.70 19.75
CA TRP A 636 2.71 -1.90 20.58
C TRP A 636 1.32 -1.82 19.95
N VAL A 637 0.31 -2.35 20.67
CA VAL A 637 -1.10 -2.26 20.29
C VAL A 637 -1.80 -1.36 21.31
N GLY A 638 -2.10 -0.13 20.90
CA GLY A 638 -3.00 0.77 21.62
C GLY A 638 -4.35 0.86 20.89
N HIS A 639 -5.46 0.70 21.62
CA HIS A 639 -6.80 0.83 21.05
C HIS A 639 -7.48 2.10 21.57
N SER A 640 -7.73 3.06 20.67
CA SER A 640 -8.73 4.11 20.85
C SER A 640 -10.00 3.73 20.09
N ARG A 641 -11.07 3.41 20.82
CA ARG A 641 -12.39 3.17 20.19
C ARG A 641 -12.97 4.51 19.72
N LEU A 642 -13.23 4.62 18.42
CA LEU A 642 -14.10 5.64 17.84
C LEU A 642 -15.16 4.91 17.00
N CYS A 643 -16.26 4.53 17.65
CA CYS A 643 -17.49 4.10 16.98
C CYS A 643 -18.41 5.31 16.85
N GLY A 644 -18.98 5.51 15.67
CA GLY A 644 -19.81 6.68 15.36
C GLY A 644 -20.43 6.58 13.98
N ASP A 645 -21.25 5.56 13.75
CA ASP A 645 -22.11 5.46 12.56
C ASP A 645 -23.45 6.17 12.85
N LEU A 646 -23.74 7.24 12.11
CA LEU A 646 -25.06 7.87 12.07
C LEU A 646 -25.82 7.39 10.84
N THR A 647 -26.68 6.38 11.02
CA THR A 647 -27.71 6.01 10.03
C THR A 647 -29.06 5.90 10.71
N GLY A 648 -29.87 6.96 10.61
CA GLY A 648 -31.21 6.97 11.16
C GLY A 648 -32.17 6.09 10.34
N GLN A 649 -32.72 5.05 10.97
CA GLN A 649 -33.94 4.38 10.52
C GLN A 649 -34.85 4.21 11.75
N THR A 650 -36.02 4.84 11.72
CA THR A 650 -37.00 4.81 12.80
C THR A 650 -38.03 3.71 12.55
N HIS A 651 -38.08 2.71 13.44
CA HIS A 651 -39.24 1.86 13.64
C HIS A 651 -39.54 1.71 15.13
N PRO A 652 -40.81 1.74 15.55
CA PRO A 652 -41.19 1.68 16.97
C PRO A 652 -41.18 0.23 17.50
N CYS A 653 -40.93 0.09 18.80
CA CYS A 653 -41.27 -1.08 19.61
C CYS A 653 -41.52 -0.65 21.06
N ASP A 654 -42.20 -1.52 21.79
CA ASP A 654 -42.99 -1.15 22.97
C ASP A 654 -42.23 -1.06 24.30
N GLN A 655 -43.01 -0.72 25.33
CA GLN A 655 -42.61 -0.37 26.69
C GLN A 655 -42.10 -1.56 27.53
N GLY A 656 -41.32 -1.24 28.56
CA GLY A 656 -41.24 -2.04 29.80
C GLY A 656 -39.95 -2.84 30.01
N GLY A 657 -39.39 -2.75 31.22
CA GLY A 657 -38.21 -3.54 31.64
C GLY A 657 -37.11 -2.72 32.32
N SER A 658 -37.34 -2.29 33.57
CA SER A 658 -36.33 -1.62 34.38
C SER A 658 -35.69 -2.60 35.37
N GLU A 659 -34.37 -2.81 35.31
CA GLU A 659 -33.63 -3.42 36.41
C GLU A 659 -32.17 -2.91 36.44
N SER A 660 -31.56 -2.87 37.62
CA SER A 660 -30.33 -2.12 37.90
C SER A 660 -29.13 -3.02 38.20
N ALA A 661 -28.03 -2.81 37.47
CA ALA A 661 -26.78 -3.53 37.68
C ALA A 661 -25.82 -2.79 38.63
N HIS A 662 -25.53 -3.39 39.79
CA HIS A 662 -24.46 -2.93 40.68
C HIS A 662 -23.07 -3.23 40.08
N TRP A 663 -22.15 -2.27 40.20
CA TRP A 663 -20.73 -2.46 39.86
C TRP A 663 -19.90 -2.79 41.11
N THR A 664 -19.12 -3.86 41.06
CA THR A 664 -18.05 -4.16 42.02
C THR A 664 -16.69 -4.18 41.31
N PRO A 665 -15.67 -3.45 41.80
CA PRO A 665 -14.35 -3.46 41.18
C PRO A 665 -13.56 -4.71 41.61
N CYS A 666 -13.22 -5.57 40.66
CA CYS A 666 -12.38 -6.75 40.91
C CYS A 666 -10.91 -6.45 40.58
N SER A 667 -10.01 -6.66 41.55
CA SER A 667 -8.58 -6.37 41.43
C SER A 667 -7.80 -7.54 40.82
N ALA A 668 -7.44 -7.42 39.53
CA ALA A 668 -6.62 -8.41 38.84
C ALA A 668 -5.11 -8.14 39.01
N SER A 669 -4.40 -9.03 39.70
CA SER A 669 -2.93 -9.02 39.81
C SER A 669 -2.28 -9.68 38.59
N LEU A 670 -1.28 -9.02 37.99
CA LEU A 670 -0.56 -9.52 36.81
C LEU A 670 0.77 -10.18 37.18
N SER A 671 0.88 -11.48 36.93
CA SER A 671 2.11 -12.25 37.02
C SER A 671 2.89 -12.21 35.69
N PHE A 672 4.15 -11.79 35.72
CA PHE A 672 5.01 -11.68 34.54
C PHE A 672 5.90 -12.93 34.34
N PRO A 673 6.03 -13.46 33.10
CA PRO A 673 7.12 -14.36 32.73
C PRO A 673 8.47 -13.64 32.72
N SER A 674 9.54 -14.31 33.16
CA SER A 674 10.81 -13.67 33.53
C SER A 674 11.93 -13.76 32.48
N VAL A 675 11.99 -12.81 31.55
CA VAL A 675 13.20 -12.44 30.79
C VAL A 675 13.19 -10.91 30.60
N LEU A 676 14.35 -10.24 30.72
CA LEU A 676 14.55 -8.78 30.84
C LEU A 676 14.23 -8.19 32.23
N ARG A 677 15.18 -8.30 33.16
CA ARG A 677 15.19 -7.54 34.41
C ARG A 677 16.61 -7.13 34.84
N GLU A 678 17.27 -6.30 34.05
CA GLU A 678 18.44 -5.54 34.49
C GLU A 678 18.69 -4.31 33.59
N THR A 679 19.25 -3.24 34.18
CA THR A 679 19.36 -1.85 33.64
C THR A 679 18.11 -0.98 33.81
N LEU A 680 18.32 0.31 34.14
CA LEU A 680 17.33 1.38 34.41
C LEU A 680 16.56 1.34 35.75
N LEU A 681 17.27 1.39 36.89
CA LEU A 681 16.76 1.99 38.15
C LEU A 681 17.87 2.70 38.94
N HIS A 682 18.27 3.88 38.47
CA HIS A 682 19.03 4.95 39.13
C HIS A 682 19.09 6.13 38.12
N ASN A 683 18.97 7.42 38.45
CA ASN A 683 18.59 8.14 39.68
C ASN A 683 18.49 9.65 39.32
N PRO A 684 17.84 10.52 40.11
CA PRO A 684 16.48 10.43 40.65
C PRO A 684 15.40 10.87 39.63
#